data_AF-A0A954EJ02-F1
#
_entry.id   AF-A0A954EJ02-F1
#
_cell.length_a   1.000
_cell.length_b   1.000
_cell.length_c   1.000
_cell.angle_alpha   90.00
_cell.angle_beta   90.00
_cell.angle_gamma   90.00
#
_symmetry.space_group_name_H-M   'P 1'
#
loop_
_entity.id
_entity.type
_entity.pdbx_description
1 polymer ?
#
loop_
_entity_poly.entity_id
_entity_poly.type
_entity_poly.pdbx_seq_one_letter_code
_entity_poly.pdbx_strand_id
1 'polypeptide(L)'
;MLFQFLKNLIRQPTRRSQANAYCLEALEGRTLLSSVGLLAAPGARLVVTGGNEANDFLVSYNEGTGNYRVEDRSGTPLNATQLLAGLDIAPEANVVEFNAVQAELLADFTRIQINPGLGDDVVTIDSMRTGNEGLHVIDGRNQGIDTIIVNSDLGSAANPILSDSILLRSEYVQLGGDVYTDNRPLGFGGTLGANLLGDRQIHVGTASASFEVHTTSSHHLEVSARLVDIKVELNVESLDVSTDILSGGRINILGGDGNLHVNKWNLFQEITGAGHLTVARRTVGNQTFKPADLNFIRPGFQSITVGSELTQRLVIADDRDNNPDTGSLHLGADVQFVAESMVIFDNILQTDHELVFNTNSFVTFMGAGRVINASQVEFRPGSSATSLAVIGDIGNGWGPSRLVVNAPDVDVTFTGGVGSSFSSIDMVGSSLAFPAASAVVAQGDVRLQANVIWLNGGVFSEHGDIDISGDVQLTGNALFKVPGGHHLSVDGTVAANEHNVITRSFNGAAEGILFSGPVTNAGYFYVDSNRANLAAIVSVPAVDAAAIILRGSNVELYGDLISRSLIQVVGNTTLHHDVAMTSGGETRDLIQLIGDVNAGTEGGQSLSMDANLARVYLIGNVGMTTPLETLTVRSLSNNVISANIQVTDTFEWFSGTCQLIVPQGRTISAGSRATLTYGSGGVKGRVLVGGVEVSV
;
A
#
# COMPACT_ATOMS: atom_id res chain seq x y z
N MET A 1 -67.01 -0.53 19.49
CA MET A 1 -68.19 0.36 19.43
C MET A 1 -67.72 1.62 18.71
N LEU A 2 -68.11 1.94 17.47
CA LEU A 2 -69.36 1.63 16.73
C LEU A 2 -70.59 2.37 17.32
N PHE A 3 -71.39 2.96 16.42
CA PHE A 3 -72.66 3.67 16.65
C PHE A 3 -72.54 5.02 17.41
N GLN A 4 -72.77 6.21 16.82
CA GLN A 4 -73.64 6.60 15.69
C GLN A 4 -75.13 6.32 15.96
N PHE A 5 -76.04 7.14 15.40
CA PHE A 5 -77.47 6.80 15.21
C PHE A 5 -78.29 6.72 16.53
N LEU A 6 -79.42 7.40 16.76
CA LEU A 6 -80.62 7.73 15.95
C LEU A 6 -81.44 8.79 16.76
N LYS A 7 -82.40 9.58 16.24
CA LYS A 7 -82.85 9.93 14.87
C LYS A 7 -83.82 11.13 14.96
N ASN A 8 -83.88 11.91 13.89
CA ASN A 8 -85.06 12.29 13.07
C ASN A 8 -86.44 12.53 13.75
N LEU A 9 -87.32 13.43 13.31
CA LEU A 9 -87.39 14.48 12.25
C LEU A 9 -88.85 15.05 12.34
N ILE A 10 -89.30 15.90 11.39
CA ILE A 10 -90.73 16.29 11.11
C ILE A 10 -91.23 17.42 12.06
N ARG A 11 -91.75 18.60 11.64
CA ARG A 11 -92.24 19.11 10.32
C ARG A 11 -92.11 20.66 10.19
N GLN A 12 -92.32 21.17 8.96
CA GLN A 12 -92.34 22.61 8.55
C GLN A 12 -93.55 23.42 9.10
N PRO A 13 -93.51 24.78 9.08
CA PRO A 13 -93.92 25.61 7.91
C PRO A 13 -93.00 26.86 7.68
N THR A 14 -93.04 27.74 6.65
CA THR A 14 -93.61 27.83 5.26
C THR A 14 -92.88 28.96 4.47
N ARG A 15 -93.11 29.10 3.14
CA ARG A 15 -92.56 30.17 2.25
C ARG A 15 -93.30 31.52 2.31
N ARG A 16 -92.57 32.63 2.03
CA ARG A 16 -92.93 33.84 1.24
C ARG A 16 -91.65 34.70 1.12
N SER A 17 -91.28 35.46 0.09
CA SER A 17 -91.50 35.54 -1.38
C SER A 17 -91.19 37.00 -1.76
N GLN A 18 -90.52 37.24 -2.89
CA GLN A 18 -90.19 38.55 -3.49
C GLN A 18 -89.11 39.36 -2.74
N ALA A 19 -88.25 40.17 -3.35
CA ALA A 19 -87.69 40.35 -4.71
C ALA A 19 -87.30 41.84 -4.79
N ASN A 20 -86.04 42.12 -5.16
CA ASN A 20 -85.51 43.34 -5.81
C ASN A 20 -83.97 43.19 -5.72
N ALA A 21 -83.28 42.80 -6.79
CA ALA A 21 -82.95 43.65 -7.93
C ALA A 21 -82.09 44.87 -7.51
N TYR A 22 -80.81 44.61 -7.25
CA TYR A 22 -79.77 45.64 -7.36
C TYR A 22 -79.09 45.48 -8.71
N CYS A 23 -79.10 46.54 -9.50
CA CYS A 23 -78.48 46.58 -10.83
C CYS A 23 -76.96 46.43 -10.72
N LEU A 24 -76.35 45.82 -11.74
CA LEU A 24 -74.96 46.11 -12.06
C LEU A 24 -74.88 47.57 -12.50
N GLU A 25 -73.98 48.34 -11.89
CA GLU A 25 -73.34 49.48 -12.54
C GLU A 25 -71.87 49.13 -12.77
N ALA A 26 -71.36 49.48 -13.95
CA ALA A 26 -70.00 49.17 -14.35
C ALA A 26 -69.02 50.12 -13.65
N LEU A 27 -68.13 49.57 -12.81
CA LEU A 27 -66.96 50.29 -12.29
C LEU A 27 -65.84 50.29 -13.33
N GLU A 28 -66.03 51.05 -14.40
CA GLU A 28 -64.95 51.43 -15.29
C GLU A 28 -64.10 52.54 -14.64
N GLY A 29 -62.89 52.17 -14.21
CA GLY A 29 -61.76 53.11 -14.22
C GLY A 29 -61.27 53.67 -12.89
N ARG A 30 -59.93 53.56 -12.76
CA ARG A 30 -58.99 54.42 -12.01
C ARG A 30 -58.67 54.06 -10.55
N THR A 31 -57.57 53.32 -10.43
CA THR A 31 -56.38 53.72 -9.66
C THR A 31 -56.59 54.64 -8.47
N LEU A 32 -56.58 54.06 -7.26
CA LEU A 32 -56.07 54.68 -6.02
C LEU A 32 -56.07 53.66 -4.86
N LEU A 33 -54.95 52.95 -4.65
CA LEU A 33 -54.53 52.36 -3.37
C LEU A 33 -53.12 51.69 -3.46
N SER A 34 -52.16 52.34 -4.12
CA SER A 34 -50.75 51.91 -4.19
C SER A 34 -49.80 52.75 -3.30
N SER A 35 -50.34 53.64 -2.47
CA SER A 35 -49.56 54.61 -1.68
C SER A 35 -49.89 54.58 -0.19
N VAL A 36 -49.72 53.41 0.45
CA VAL A 36 -49.40 53.34 1.88
C VAL A 36 -47.92 53.01 1.99
N GLY A 37 -47.11 54.03 2.28
CA GLY A 37 -45.66 53.88 2.40
C GLY A 37 -45.26 53.00 3.57
N LEU A 38 -44.95 51.73 3.29
CA LEU A 38 -44.09 50.92 4.13
C LEU A 38 -42.68 51.53 4.05
N LEU A 39 -42.25 52.13 5.15
CA LEU A 39 -40.91 52.68 5.33
C LEU A 39 -39.86 51.60 5.01
N ALA A 40 -38.83 51.98 4.27
CA ALA A 40 -37.72 51.09 3.92
C ALA A 40 -37.12 50.48 5.19
N ALA A 41 -37.18 49.16 5.28
CA ALA A 41 -36.35 48.39 6.21
C ALA A 41 -34.98 48.16 5.55
N PRO A 42 -33.87 48.16 6.31
CA PRO A 42 -32.57 47.79 5.78
C PRO A 42 -32.62 46.42 5.10
N GLY A 43 -32.15 46.34 3.85
CA GLY A 43 -32.23 45.12 3.04
C GLY A 43 -33.45 45.05 2.12
N ALA A 44 -33.75 46.15 1.42
CA ALA A 44 -34.80 46.16 0.40
C ALA A 44 -34.43 45.23 -0.76
N ARG A 45 -35.37 44.34 -1.12
CA ARG A 45 -35.23 43.36 -2.19
C ARG A 45 -36.33 43.50 -3.22
N LEU A 46 -36.00 43.27 -4.48
CA LEU A 46 -36.98 42.98 -5.52
C LEU A 46 -37.23 41.47 -5.54
N VAL A 47 -38.47 41.03 -5.42
CA VAL A 47 -38.85 39.62 -5.63
C VAL A 47 -39.67 39.54 -6.91
N VAL A 48 -39.11 38.90 -7.94
CA VAL A 48 -39.81 38.58 -9.18
C VAL A 48 -40.24 37.12 -9.14
N THR A 49 -41.53 36.88 -9.33
CA THR A 49 -42.15 35.56 -9.42
C THR A 49 -42.81 35.37 -10.78
N GLY A 50 -42.59 34.21 -11.41
CA GLY A 50 -43.23 33.85 -12.68
C GLY A 50 -44.57 33.15 -12.48
N GLY A 51 -44.99 32.40 -13.50
CA GLY A 51 -46.27 31.73 -13.57
C GLY A 51 -46.31 30.36 -12.89
N ASN A 52 -47.31 29.55 -13.29
CA ASN A 52 -47.33 28.11 -13.01
C ASN A 52 -47.03 27.31 -14.32
N GLU A 53 -46.41 27.95 -15.29
CA GLU A 53 -45.93 27.40 -16.57
C GLU A 53 -44.42 27.63 -16.63
N ALA A 54 -43.70 26.93 -17.52
CA ALA A 54 -42.26 27.08 -17.68
C ALA A 54 -41.89 28.50 -18.16
N ASN A 55 -40.99 29.16 -17.42
CA ASN A 55 -40.60 30.55 -17.61
C ASN A 55 -39.18 30.62 -18.19
N ASP A 56 -38.88 31.67 -18.98
CA ASP A 56 -37.55 31.94 -19.52
C ASP A 56 -37.11 33.35 -19.14
N PHE A 57 -36.64 33.49 -17.90
CA PHE A 57 -36.21 34.76 -17.33
C PHE A 57 -34.95 35.28 -18.00
N LEU A 58 -34.94 36.58 -18.30
CA LEU A 58 -33.78 37.35 -18.71
C LEU A 58 -33.58 38.52 -17.74
N VAL A 59 -32.48 38.49 -16.98
CA VAL A 59 -32.02 39.59 -16.11
C VAL A 59 -30.96 40.37 -16.84
N SER A 60 -31.15 41.68 -16.99
CA SER A 60 -30.15 42.55 -17.60
C SER A 60 -30.06 43.89 -16.87
N TYR A 61 -28.88 44.47 -16.87
CA TYR A 61 -28.58 45.81 -16.35
C TYR A 61 -27.87 46.64 -17.44
N ASN A 62 -28.41 47.83 -17.71
CA ASN A 62 -27.82 48.76 -18.66
C ASN A 62 -27.09 49.88 -17.91
N GLU A 63 -25.76 49.84 -17.90
CA GLU A 63 -24.93 50.85 -17.21
C GLU A 63 -25.18 52.29 -17.71
N GLY A 64 -25.50 52.45 -19.00
CA GLY A 64 -25.68 53.76 -19.63
C GLY A 64 -26.99 54.45 -19.26
N THR A 65 -28.03 53.69 -18.88
CA THR A 65 -29.30 54.24 -18.39
C THR A 65 -29.48 54.07 -16.88
N GLY A 66 -28.76 53.14 -16.25
CA GLY A 66 -28.98 52.70 -14.89
C GLY A 66 -30.18 51.78 -14.72
N ASN A 67 -30.79 51.28 -15.80
CA ASN A 67 -31.99 50.44 -15.71
C ASN A 67 -31.63 48.95 -15.54
N TYR A 68 -32.25 48.30 -14.56
CA TYR A 68 -32.45 46.86 -14.58
C TYR A 68 -33.72 46.53 -15.37
N ARG A 69 -33.66 45.43 -16.12
CA ARG A 69 -34.79 44.85 -16.84
C ARG A 69 -34.82 43.34 -16.56
N VAL A 70 -35.90 42.88 -15.95
CA VAL A 70 -36.23 41.45 -15.80
C VAL A 70 -37.39 41.16 -16.73
N GLU A 71 -37.15 40.32 -17.74
CA GLU A 71 -38.16 39.89 -18.72
C GLU A 71 -38.39 38.39 -18.58
N ASP A 72 -39.61 37.92 -18.83
CA ASP A 72 -39.86 36.52 -19.15
C ASP A 72 -40.11 36.39 -20.65
N ARG A 73 -39.18 35.73 -21.33
CA ARG A 73 -39.20 35.51 -22.78
C ARG A 73 -40.21 34.43 -23.21
N SER A 74 -40.76 33.66 -22.27
CA SER A 74 -41.92 32.79 -22.53
C SER A 74 -43.18 33.61 -22.87
N GLY A 75 -43.23 34.87 -22.43
CA GLY A 75 -44.39 35.75 -22.53
C GLY A 75 -45.34 35.69 -21.33
N THR A 76 -45.03 34.91 -20.29
CA THR A 76 -45.84 34.82 -19.07
C THR A 76 -45.80 36.15 -18.28
N PRO A 77 -46.94 36.67 -17.78
CA PRO A 77 -46.97 37.89 -16.98
C PRO A 77 -46.18 37.75 -15.68
N LEU A 78 -45.34 38.74 -15.37
CA LEU A 78 -44.48 38.72 -14.19
C LEU A 78 -45.17 39.28 -12.95
N ASN A 79 -45.19 38.50 -11.87
CA ASN A 79 -45.58 38.98 -10.55
C ASN A 79 -44.35 39.53 -9.82
N ALA A 80 -44.08 40.83 -9.91
CA ALA A 80 -43.08 41.49 -9.08
C ALA A 80 -43.70 42.02 -7.77
N THR A 81 -43.32 41.43 -6.64
CA THR A 81 -43.80 41.85 -5.32
C THR A 81 -42.84 42.89 -4.73
N GLN A 82 -43.31 44.12 -4.55
CA GLN A 82 -42.49 45.24 -4.09
C GLN A 82 -42.22 45.22 -2.58
N LEU A 83 -40.97 45.53 -2.21
CA LEU A 83 -40.62 46.24 -0.97
C LEU A 83 -40.03 47.64 -1.28
N LEU A 84 -40.14 48.10 -2.53
CA LEU A 84 -39.64 49.39 -3.03
C LEU A 84 -40.83 50.24 -3.50
N ALA A 85 -41.11 51.35 -2.82
CA ALA A 85 -42.20 52.25 -3.20
C ALA A 85 -41.87 53.00 -4.51
N GLY A 86 -42.82 53.09 -5.43
CA GLY A 86 -42.71 53.96 -6.62
C GLY A 86 -42.26 53.30 -7.92
N LEU A 87 -42.07 51.98 -7.98
CA LEU A 87 -42.01 51.26 -9.27
C LEU A 87 -43.41 51.23 -9.90
N ASP A 88 -43.55 51.71 -11.14
CA ASP A 88 -44.78 51.61 -11.93
C ASP A 88 -44.75 50.28 -12.71
N ILE A 89 -45.29 49.20 -12.10
CA ILE A 89 -45.36 47.88 -12.72
C ILE A 89 -46.67 47.77 -13.50
N ALA A 90 -46.58 47.64 -14.82
CA ALA A 90 -47.75 47.37 -15.66
C ALA A 90 -48.28 45.94 -15.38
N PRO A 91 -49.54 45.76 -14.96
CA PRO A 91 -50.04 44.50 -14.41
C PRO A 91 -50.24 43.35 -15.42
N GLU A 92 -49.94 43.57 -16.70
CA GLU A 92 -50.05 42.57 -17.78
C GLU A 92 -48.73 42.42 -18.58
N ALA A 93 -47.62 42.98 -18.08
CA ALA A 93 -46.33 42.88 -18.77
C ALA A 93 -45.54 41.64 -18.34
N ASN A 94 -44.93 40.96 -19.32
CA ASN A 94 -43.87 39.98 -19.11
C ASN A 94 -42.49 40.66 -18.85
N VAL A 95 -42.48 41.97 -18.50
CA VAL A 95 -41.26 42.77 -18.32
C VAL A 95 -41.42 43.69 -17.11
N VAL A 96 -40.42 43.66 -16.23
CA VAL A 96 -40.25 44.57 -15.09
C VAL A 96 -38.97 45.37 -15.31
N GLU A 97 -39.10 46.68 -15.53
CA GLU A 97 -37.96 47.58 -15.72
C GLU A 97 -37.95 48.66 -14.62
N PHE A 98 -36.77 48.94 -14.05
CA PHE A 98 -36.61 49.99 -13.04
C PHE A 98 -35.22 50.63 -13.07
N ASN A 99 -35.16 51.93 -12.79
CA ASN A 99 -33.91 52.68 -12.75
C ASN A 99 -33.24 52.57 -11.37
N ALA A 100 -32.10 51.88 -11.29
CA ALA A 100 -31.32 51.73 -10.07
C ALA A 100 -30.32 52.87 -9.81
N VAL A 101 -30.46 54.03 -10.47
CA VAL A 101 -29.62 55.22 -10.28
C VAL A 101 -30.43 56.44 -9.78
N GLN A 102 -31.76 56.42 -9.81
CA GLN A 102 -32.61 57.52 -9.31
C GLN A 102 -32.59 57.61 -7.77
N ALA A 103 -31.84 58.59 -7.28
CA ALA A 103 -31.15 58.59 -5.98
C ALA A 103 -32.00 58.59 -4.69
N GLU A 104 -33.32 58.67 -4.74
CA GLU A 104 -34.16 58.79 -3.52
C GLU A 104 -34.67 57.44 -2.96
N LEU A 105 -34.42 56.32 -3.67
CA LEU A 105 -34.94 54.98 -3.32
C LEU A 105 -33.86 53.91 -3.02
N LEU A 106 -32.58 54.29 -3.01
CA LEU A 106 -31.49 53.35 -3.32
C LEU A 106 -30.43 53.12 -2.24
N ALA A 107 -30.53 53.75 -1.07
CA ALA A 107 -29.58 53.49 0.03
C ALA A 107 -29.65 52.04 0.55
N ASP A 108 -30.82 51.40 0.41
CA ASP A 108 -31.14 50.10 1.01
C ASP A 108 -31.37 48.96 0.00
N PHE A 109 -31.19 49.17 -1.31
CA PHE A 109 -31.35 48.09 -2.30
C PHE A 109 -30.16 47.14 -2.26
N THR A 110 -30.39 45.90 -1.83
CA THR A 110 -29.33 44.91 -1.59
C THR A 110 -29.50 43.61 -2.36
N ARG A 111 -30.63 43.38 -3.05
CA ARG A 111 -30.91 42.08 -3.66
C ARG A 111 -31.97 42.07 -4.77
N ILE A 112 -31.66 41.34 -5.85
CA ILE A 112 -32.67 40.77 -6.77
C ILE A 112 -32.92 39.32 -6.35
N GLN A 113 -34.18 38.94 -6.18
CA GLN A 113 -34.60 37.57 -5.96
C GLN A 113 -35.54 37.13 -7.10
N ILE A 114 -35.24 35.99 -7.72
CA ILE A 114 -36.01 35.39 -8.82
C ILE A 114 -36.50 34.04 -8.34
N ASN A 115 -37.80 33.80 -8.49
CA ASN A 115 -38.48 32.58 -8.11
C ASN A 115 -39.38 32.18 -9.28
N PRO A 116 -38.88 31.38 -10.23
CA PRO A 116 -39.46 31.31 -11.56
C PRO A 116 -40.86 30.68 -11.53
N GLY A 117 -41.06 29.44 -11.07
CA GLY A 117 -42.40 29.01 -10.67
C GLY A 117 -42.62 27.51 -10.55
N LEU A 118 -43.30 26.95 -11.56
CA LEU A 118 -43.52 25.52 -11.74
C LEU A 118 -43.20 25.17 -13.19
N GLY A 119 -42.34 24.17 -13.38
CA GLY A 119 -41.98 23.63 -14.69
C GLY A 119 -40.52 23.88 -15.03
N ASP A 120 -40.15 23.47 -16.25
CA ASP A 120 -38.79 23.45 -16.75
C ASP A 120 -38.23 24.88 -16.96
N ASP A 121 -37.86 25.53 -15.86
CA ASP A 121 -37.55 26.96 -15.80
C ASP A 121 -36.11 27.31 -16.21
N VAL A 122 -35.96 28.34 -17.05
CA VAL A 122 -34.66 28.93 -17.44
C VAL A 122 -34.52 30.32 -16.82
N VAL A 123 -33.36 30.60 -16.21
CA VAL A 123 -33.00 31.94 -15.70
C VAL A 123 -31.66 32.39 -16.30
N THR A 124 -31.74 33.18 -17.37
CA THR A 124 -30.61 33.85 -18.02
C THR A 124 -30.28 35.16 -17.29
N ILE A 125 -29.04 35.34 -16.87
CA ILE A 125 -28.50 36.57 -16.28
C ILE A 125 -27.45 37.12 -17.24
N ASP A 126 -27.81 38.19 -17.93
CA ASP A 126 -27.02 38.80 -18.99
C ASP A 126 -26.06 39.86 -18.46
N SER A 127 -26.49 40.63 -17.45
CA SER A 127 -25.64 41.55 -16.69
C SER A 127 -26.30 41.98 -15.37
N MET A 128 -25.49 42.42 -14.41
CA MET A 128 -25.94 43.03 -13.15
C MET A 128 -25.16 44.31 -12.85
N ARG A 129 -25.70 45.20 -12.01
CA ARG A 129 -24.92 46.31 -11.46
C ARG A 129 -23.85 45.79 -10.51
N THR A 130 -22.70 46.43 -10.56
CA THR A 130 -21.57 46.19 -9.66
C THR A 130 -21.73 46.98 -8.34
N GLY A 131 -21.54 46.35 -7.18
CA GLY A 131 -21.66 46.99 -5.86
C GLY A 131 -22.43 46.18 -4.80
N ASN A 132 -23.30 46.84 -4.04
CA ASN A 132 -23.98 46.28 -2.85
C ASN A 132 -25.11 45.27 -3.15
N GLU A 133 -25.35 44.91 -4.42
CA GLU A 133 -26.44 44.02 -4.82
C GLU A 133 -26.06 42.54 -4.87
N GLY A 134 -26.92 41.69 -4.29
CA GLY A 134 -26.85 40.24 -4.39
C GLY A 134 -27.91 39.69 -5.33
N LEU A 135 -27.71 38.45 -5.77
CA LEU A 135 -28.64 37.74 -6.63
C LEU A 135 -29.05 36.41 -6.01
N HIS A 136 -30.35 36.23 -5.82
CA HIS A 136 -30.95 35.03 -5.23
C HIS A 136 -31.91 34.40 -6.23
N VAL A 137 -31.44 33.41 -6.98
CA VAL A 137 -32.29 32.61 -7.88
C VAL A 137 -32.71 31.36 -7.09
N ILE A 138 -33.97 31.33 -6.65
CA ILE A 138 -34.52 30.38 -5.69
C ILE A 138 -35.94 30.00 -6.10
N ASP A 139 -36.16 28.74 -6.47
CA ASP A 139 -37.51 28.18 -6.51
C ASP A 139 -38.08 28.10 -5.08
N GLY A 140 -39.20 28.78 -4.87
CA GLY A 140 -39.90 28.88 -3.59
C GLY A 140 -40.75 27.66 -3.23
N ARG A 141 -40.84 26.64 -4.09
CA ARG A 141 -41.58 25.39 -3.90
C ARG A 141 -40.69 24.14 -3.80
N ASN A 142 -39.39 24.29 -4.01
CA ASN A 142 -38.36 23.26 -3.81
C ASN A 142 -38.55 22.03 -4.74
N GLN A 143 -39.09 22.27 -5.93
CA GLN A 143 -39.26 21.33 -7.05
C GLN A 143 -38.10 21.40 -8.06
N GLY A 144 -37.33 22.49 -8.07
CA GLY A 144 -36.21 22.71 -8.99
C GLY A 144 -36.42 23.95 -9.84
N ILE A 145 -35.34 24.67 -10.10
CA ILE A 145 -35.21 25.49 -11.32
C ILE A 145 -34.39 24.59 -12.25
N ASP A 146 -34.77 24.42 -13.50
CA ASP A 146 -34.06 23.47 -14.36
C ASP A 146 -32.71 24.01 -14.82
N THR A 147 -32.61 25.30 -15.14
CA THR A 147 -31.40 25.88 -15.71
C THR A 147 -31.21 27.36 -15.34
N ILE A 148 -30.04 27.69 -14.79
CA ILE A 148 -29.53 29.07 -14.67
C ILE A 148 -28.39 29.25 -15.67
N ILE A 149 -28.41 30.33 -16.44
CA ILE A 149 -27.36 30.68 -17.41
C ILE A 149 -26.86 32.09 -17.07
N VAL A 150 -25.55 32.27 -16.91
CA VAL A 150 -24.93 33.58 -16.61
C VAL A 150 -24.09 33.98 -17.82
N ASN A 151 -24.60 34.81 -18.73
CA ASN A 151 -23.91 35.07 -20.01
C ASN A 151 -22.67 35.96 -19.87
N SER A 152 -22.69 36.92 -18.95
CA SER A 152 -21.60 37.88 -18.71
C SER A 152 -21.24 37.95 -17.22
N ASP A 153 -20.18 38.68 -16.92
CA ASP A 153 -19.61 38.75 -15.58
C ASP A 153 -20.60 39.25 -14.51
N LEU A 154 -20.65 38.56 -13.37
CA LEU A 154 -21.37 38.99 -12.17
C LEU A 154 -20.40 39.77 -11.28
N GLY A 155 -20.44 41.09 -11.38
CA GLY A 155 -19.46 41.97 -10.72
C GLY A 155 -18.28 42.30 -11.65
N SER A 156 -17.24 42.94 -11.11
CA SER A 156 -15.96 43.11 -11.79
C SER A 156 -14.82 43.18 -10.77
N ALA A 157 -13.57 42.99 -11.19
CA ALA A 157 -12.41 43.13 -10.31
C ALA A 157 -12.27 44.53 -9.67
N ALA A 158 -12.78 45.57 -10.33
CA ALA A 158 -12.76 46.94 -9.81
C ALA A 158 -13.96 47.27 -8.91
N ASN A 159 -15.04 46.50 -9.01
CA ASN A 159 -16.28 46.70 -8.26
C ASN A 159 -16.99 45.33 -8.08
N PRO A 160 -16.53 44.51 -7.13
CA PRO A 160 -17.11 43.18 -6.87
C PRO A 160 -18.49 43.26 -6.22
N ILE A 161 -19.19 42.13 -6.16
CA ILE A 161 -20.45 42.00 -5.42
C ILE A 161 -20.17 42.01 -3.91
N LEU A 162 -20.70 43.03 -3.23
CA LEU A 162 -20.49 43.32 -1.79
C LEU A 162 -21.62 42.79 -0.89
N SER A 163 -22.73 42.32 -1.49
CA SER A 163 -23.92 41.82 -0.80
C SER A 163 -23.67 40.53 -0.02
N ASP A 164 -24.47 40.28 1.02
CA ASP A 164 -24.26 39.18 1.97
C ASP A 164 -24.40 37.76 1.36
N SER A 165 -24.86 37.61 0.11
CA SER A 165 -24.77 36.34 -0.65
C SER A 165 -25.18 36.50 -2.11
N ILE A 166 -24.50 35.72 -2.96
CA ILE A 166 -25.07 35.23 -4.23
C ILE A 166 -25.56 33.80 -3.95
N LEU A 167 -26.80 33.49 -4.32
CA LEU A 167 -27.41 32.18 -4.12
C LEU A 167 -28.10 31.74 -5.42
N LEU A 168 -27.55 30.72 -6.08
CA LEU A 168 -28.08 30.17 -7.32
C LEU A 168 -28.55 28.73 -7.05
N ARG A 169 -29.86 28.50 -7.06
CA ARG A 169 -30.47 27.18 -6.79
C ARG A 169 -31.16 26.63 -8.02
N SER A 170 -30.61 25.55 -8.59
CA SER A 170 -31.03 24.97 -9.87
C SER A 170 -30.52 23.54 -10.02
N GLU A 171 -31.15 22.75 -10.90
CA GLU A 171 -30.68 21.44 -11.38
C GLU A 171 -29.54 21.55 -12.40
N TYR A 172 -29.32 22.76 -12.92
CA TYR A 172 -28.23 23.10 -13.83
C TYR A 172 -27.84 24.57 -13.67
N VAL A 173 -26.54 24.86 -13.55
CA VAL A 173 -26.00 26.23 -13.55
C VAL A 173 -24.82 26.31 -14.52
N GLN A 174 -24.98 27.15 -15.55
CA GLN A 174 -23.95 27.43 -16.56
C GLN A 174 -23.42 28.86 -16.38
N LEU A 175 -22.11 28.99 -16.17
CA LEU A 175 -21.42 30.28 -16.11
C LEU A 175 -20.70 30.54 -17.44
N GLY A 176 -21.24 31.47 -18.23
CA GLY A 176 -20.65 32.01 -19.46
C GLY A 176 -19.69 33.18 -19.24
N GLY A 177 -19.85 33.91 -18.13
CA GLY A 177 -18.93 34.96 -17.63
C GLY A 177 -18.44 34.70 -16.19
N ASP A 178 -17.48 35.52 -15.73
CA ASP A 178 -16.78 35.36 -14.45
C ASP A 178 -17.62 35.89 -13.26
N VAL A 179 -17.34 35.44 -12.03
CA VAL A 179 -18.06 35.89 -10.82
C VAL A 179 -17.09 36.54 -9.83
N TYR A 180 -17.31 37.82 -9.54
CA TYR A 180 -16.47 38.66 -8.67
C TYR A 180 -17.20 38.96 -7.35
N THR A 181 -16.69 38.44 -6.24
CA THR A 181 -17.27 38.68 -4.89
C THR A 181 -16.23 39.26 -3.95
N ASP A 182 -16.64 40.17 -3.05
CA ASP A 182 -15.75 40.73 -2.02
C ASP A 182 -15.72 39.84 -0.77
N ASN A 183 -15.23 38.61 -0.94
CA ASN A 183 -15.10 37.61 0.14
C ASN A 183 -16.47 37.28 0.80
N ARG A 184 -17.53 37.29 -0.01
CA ARG A 184 -18.92 36.97 0.41
C ARG A 184 -19.30 35.56 -0.04
N PRO A 185 -20.18 34.84 0.70
CA PRO A 185 -20.56 33.48 0.34
C PRO A 185 -21.23 33.40 -1.04
N LEU A 186 -20.73 32.50 -1.88
CA LEU A 186 -21.35 32.07 -3.13
C LEU A 186 -21.95 30.68 -2.90
N GLY A 187 -23.28 30.60 -2.83
CA GLY A 187 -24.00 29.35 -2.65
C GLY A 187 -24.56 28.82 -3.97
N PHE A 188 -24.15 27.62 -4.36
CA PHE A 188 -24.89 26.80 -5.33
C PHE A 188 -25.70 25.78 -4.55
N GLY A 189 -27.00 25.61 -4.83
CA GLY A 189 -27.85 24.70 -4.05
C GLY A 189 -28.98 24.08 -4.85
N GLY A 190 -28.79 22.86 -5.33
CA GLY A 190 -29.78 22.08 -6.06
C GLY A 190 -29.76 20.61 -5.63
N THR A 191 -30.82 19.87 -5.95
CA THR A 191 -30.92 18.44 -5.63
C THR A 191 -30.09 17.57 -6.59
N LEU A 192 -29.76 18.11 -7.76
CA LEU A 192 -28.99 17.51 -8.84
C LEU A 192 -28.12 18.61 -9.50
N GLY A 193 -26.94 18.23 -10.02
CA GLY A 193 -26.21 18.96 -11.08
C GLY A 193 -25.83 20.45 -10.89
N ALA A 194 -24.54 20.72 -10.69
CA ALA A 194 -23.93 21.96 -11.22
C ALA A 194 -22.94 21.58 -12.33
N ASN A 195 -23.06 22.19 -13.52
CA ASN A 195 -22.20 21.85 -14.66
C ASN A 195 -21.46 23.09 -15.17
N LEU A 196 -20.30 23.34 -14.55
CA LEU A 196 -19.42 24.46 -14.89
C LEU A 196 -18.68 24.14 -16.20
N LEU A 197 -19.32 24.43 -17.34
CA LEU A 197 -18.76 24.22 -18.67
C LEU A 197 -18.01 25.46 -19.20
N GLY A 198 -16.68 25.43 -19.11
CA GLY A 198 -15.78 26.37 -19.77
C GLY A 198 -14.57 26.79 -18.91
N ASP A 199 -13.52 27.29 -19.55
CA ASP A 199 -12.34 27.88 -18.90
C ASP A 199 -12.73 29.24 -18.27
N ARG A 200 -13.42 29.22 -17.12
CA ARG A 200 -14.03 30.39 -16.46
C ARG A 200 -13.67 30.49 -14.99
N GLN A 201 -13.42 31.71 -14.51
CA GLN A 201 -12.83 31.94 -13.20
C GLN A 201 -13.83 32.53 -12.21
N ILE A 202 -14.05 31.84 -11.10
CA ILE A 202 -14.66 32.43 -9.91
C ILE A 202 -13.55 33.16 -9.15
N HIS A 203 -13.58 34.50 -9.14
CA HIS A 203 -12.55 35.34 -8.53
C HIS A 203 -13.01 35.81 -7.14
N VAL A 204 -12.55 35.12 -6.09
CA VAL A 204 -12.93 35.45 -4.70
C VAL A 204 -11.80 36.23 -4.01
N GLY A 205 -11.76 37.53 -4.28
CA GLY A 205 -11.07 38.56 -3.50
C GLY A 205 -9.66 38.25 -2.98
N THR A 206 -9.37 38.72 -1.76
CA THR A 206 -8.04 38.59 -1.12
C THR A 206 -8.08 37.97 0.28
N ALA A 207 -9.25 37.49 0.70
CA ALA A 207 -9.49 36.73 1.93
C ALA A 207 -10.24 35.41 1.63
N SER A 208 -10.71 34.72 2.67
CA SER A 208 -11.22 33.35 2.57
C SER A 208 -12.52 33.22 1.78
N ALA A 209 -12.54 32.28 0.84
CA ALA A 209 -13.75 31.77 0.20
C ALA A 209 -14.22 30.49 0.92
N SER A 210 -15.50 30.41 1.27
CA SER A 210 -16.11 29.17 1.75
C SER A 210 -17.05 28.63 0.70
N PHE A 211 -16.82 27.38 0.28
CA PHE A 211 -17.67 26.67 -0.68
C PHE A 211 -18.33 25.50 0.03
N GLU A 212 -19.65 25.42 -0.08
CA GLU A 212 -20.45 24.28 0.39
C GLU A 212 -21.09 23.63 -0.84
N VAL A 213 -20.59 22.45 -1.21
CA VAL A 213 -21.00 21.73 -2.43
C VAL A 213 -21.74 20.47 -2.03
N HIS A 214 -23.06 20.47 -2.26
CA HIS A 214 -23.93 19.31 -2.06
C HIS A 214 -24.21 18.68 -3.43
N THR A 215 -23.51 17.59 -3.78
CA THR A 215 -23.65 16.90 -5.08
C THR A 215 -23.62 15.39 -4.90
N THR A 216 -24.29 14.64 -5.77
CA THR A 216 -24.36 13.16 -5.74
C THR A 216 -23.63 12.49 -6.91
N SER A 217 -22.79 13.22 -7.64
CA SER A 217 -22.06 12.76 -8.83
C SER A 217 -20.68 13.42 -8.92
N SER A 218 -19.78 12.87 -9.74
CA SER A 218 -18.46 13.45 -9.99
C SER A 218 -18.57 14.76 -10.79
N HIS A 219 -17.94 15.83 -10.32
CA HIS A 219 -17.96 17.15 -10.96
C HIS A 219 -16.56 17.77 -11.08
N HIS A 220 -16.41 18.66 -12.06
CA HIS A 220 -15.24 19.51 -12.23
C HIS A 220 -15.52 20.90 -11.64
N LEU A 221 -14.64 21.39 -10.77
CA LEU A 221 -14.76 22.69 -10.12
C LEU A 221 -13.42 23.45 -10.24
N GLU A 222 -13.46 24.62 -10.89
CA GLU A 222 -12.33 25.55 -10.96
C GLU A 222 -12.54 26.71 -9.97
N VAL A 223 -11.58 26.93 -9.06
CA VAL A 223 -11.63 28.01 -8.07
C VAL A 223 -10.29 28.73 -8.02
N SER A 224 -10.33 30.06 -8.16
CA SER A 224 -9.16 30.94 -8.02
C SER A 224 -9.39 31.91 -6.86
N ALA A 225 -8.92 31.54 -5.67
CA ALA A 225 -9.05 32.34 -4.46
C ALA A 225 -7.84 32.14 -3.54
N ARG A 226 -7.47 33.19 -2.78
CA ARG A 226 -6.29 33.16 -1.90
C ARG A 226 -6.40 32.16 -0.75
N LEU A 227 -7.61 31.91 -0.26
CA LEU A 227 -7.92 30.85 0.70
C LEU A 227 -9.19 30.15 0.22
N VAL A 228 -9.17 28.83 0.15
CA VAL A 228 -10.32 28.01 -0.22
C VAL A 228 -10.63 27.07 0.93
N ASP A 229 -11.74 27.31 1.62
CA ASP A 229 -12.29 26.40 2.62
C ASP A 229 -13.43 25.63 1.94
N ILE A 230 -13.14 24.41 1.45
CA ILE A 230 -14.15 23.57 0.80
C ILE A 230 -14.74 22.64 1.86
N LYS A 231 -15.88 23.05 2.42
CA LYS A 231 -16.64 22.18 3.31
C LYS A 231 -17.56 21.30 2.46
N VAL A 232 -17.07 20.13 2.06
CA VAL A 232 -17.85 19.14 1.33
C VAL A 232 -18.37 18.07 2.28
N GLU A 233 -19.69 18.00 2.43
CA GLU A 233 -20.36 16.90 3.16
C GLU A 233 -20.56 15.73 2.17
N LEU A 234 -19.46 15.04 1.85
CA LEU A 234 -19.40 14.02 0.79
C LEU A 234 -20.21 12.76 1.12
N ASN A 235 -21.28 12.52 0.35
CA ASN A 235 -21.81 11.18 0.05
C ASN A 235 -21.43 10.79 -1.39
N VAL A 236 -20.16 10.98 -1.78
CA VAL A 236 -19.68 10.82 -3.17
C VAL A 236 -18.38 10.04 -3.20
N GLU A 237 -18.24 9.13 -4.16
CA GLU A 237 -17.06 8.24 -4.25
C GLU A 237 -15.76 8.97 -4.65
N SER A 238 -15.84 10.10 -5.37
CA SER A 238 -14.68 10.90 -5.76
C SER A 238 -14.97 12.38 -6.07
N LEU A 239 -13.98 13.24 -5.81
CA LEU A 239 -13.90 14.63 -6.26
C LEU A 239 -12.65 14.81 -7.13
N ASP A 240 -12.81 15.29 -8.38
CA ASP A 240 -11.74 15.37 -9.38
C ASP A 240 -11.39 16.84 -9.73
N VAL A 241 -10.33 17.36 -9.10
CA VAL A 241 -9.88 18.75 -9.28
C VAL A 241 -8.81 18.80 -10.37
N SER A 242 -9.09 19.46 -11.50
CA SER A 242 -8.21 19.43 -12.68
C SER A 242 -7.43 20.72 -12.99
N THR A 243 -7.55 21.73 -12.13
CA THR A 243 -7.02 23.08 -12.34
C THR A 243 -5.92 23.46 -11.34
N ASP A 244 -5.15 24.50 -11.67
CA ASP A 244 -4.12 25.05 -10.78
C ASP A 244 -4.79 25.79 -9.61
N ILE A 245 -4.84 25.18 -8.42
CA ILE A 245 -5.32 25.86 -7.20
C ILE A 245 -4.28 26.90 -6.75
N LEU A 246 -4.44 28.15 -7.17
CA LEU A 246 -3.57 29.28 -6.80
C LEU A 246 -3.93 29.87 -5.41
N SER A 247 -4.13 29.02 -4.40
CA SER A 247 -4.50 29.45 -3.04
C SER A 247 -3.30 29.82 -2.17
N GLY A 248 -3.01 31.11 -2.03
CA GLY A 248 -2.02 31.65 -1.09
C GLY A 248 -2.35 31.47 0.41
N GLY A 249 -2.88 30.32 0.80
CA GLY A 249 -3.32 29.92 2.14
C GLY A 249 -3.81 28.46 2.17
N ARG A 250 -4.09 27.96 3.38
CA ARG A 250 -4.44 26.55 3.68
C ARG A 250 -5.72 26.09 2.99
N ILE A 251 -5.71 24.84 2.48
CA ILE A 251 -6.91 24.12 2.05
C ILE A 251 -7.31 23.16 3.18
N ASN A 252 -8.50 23.34 3.74
CA ASN A 252 -9.11 22.38 4.65
C ASN A 252 -10.17 21.59 3.86
N ILE A 253 -10.11 20.25 3.98
CA ILE A 253 -11.15 19.36 3.45
C ILE A 253 -11.74 18.62 4.64
N LEU A 254 -12.99 18.96 4.97
CA LEU A 254 -13.67 18.50 6.19
C LEU A 254 -14.93 17.71 5.85
N GLY A 255 -14.80 16.42 5.54
CA GLY A 255 -15.93 15.49 5.48
C GLY A 255 -15.68 14.18 4.70
N GLY A 256 -16.18 13.06 5.25
CA GLY A 256 -16.43 11.78 4.56
C GLY A 256 -15.21 10.91 4.20
N ASP A 257 -15.44 9.62 4.02
CA ASP A 257 -14.43 8.63 3.55
C ASP A 257 -14.17 8.72 2.02
N GLY A 258 -14.36 9.91 1.41
CA GLY A 258 -14.31 10.11 -0.04
C GLY A 258 -12.89 10.28 -0.59
N ASN A 259 -12.69 9.90 -1.86
CA ASN A 259 -11.40 10.05 -2.54
C ASN A 259 -11.22 11.44 -3.17
N LEU A 260 -10.09 12.10 -2.94
CA LEU A 260 -9.69 13.31 -3.66
C LEU A 260 -8.69 12.97 -4.78
N HIS A 261 -8.98 13.40 -6.01
CA HIS A 261 -8.08 13.33 -7.16
C HIS A 261 -7.64 14.76 -7.56
N VAL A 262 -6.33 14.97 -7.78
CA VAL A 262 -5.76 16.29 -8.14
C VAL A 262 -4.83 16.17 -9.34
N ASN A 263 -5.23 16.69 -10.51
CA ASN A 263 -4.57 16.40 -11.78
C ASN A 263 -3.46 17.39 -12.21
N LYS A 264 -3.41 18.59 -11.63
CA LYS A 264 -2.38 19.62 -11.85
C LYS A 264 -1.90 20.16 -10.52
N TRP A 265 -0.58 20.30 -10.36
CA TRP A 265 0.03 20.70 -9.09
C TRP A 265 1.05 21.81 -9.30
N ASN A 266 0.72 23.01 -8.81
CA ASN A 266 1.58 24.18 -8.81
C ASN A 266 1.32 25.05 -7.56
N LEU A 267 1.43 24.52 -6.34
CA LEU A 267 1.48 25.39 -5.15
C LEU A 267 2.14 24.81 -3.90
N PHE A 268 2.66 25.73 -3.08
CA PHE A 268 3.38 25.49 -1.83
C PHE A 268 2.49 25.83 -0.61
N GLN A 269 1.66 24.90 -0.08
CA GLN A 269 1.27 24.88 1.35
C GLN A 269 0.42 23.68 1.80
N GLU A 270 0.28 23.56 3.12
CA GLU A 270 -0.29 22.47 3.93
C GLU A 270 -1.73 22.06 3.52
N ILE A 271 -1.91 20.75 3.27
CA ILE A 271 -3.23 20.09 3.15
C ILE A 271 -3.48 19.27 4.41
N THR A 272 -4.66 19.41 5.00
CA THR A 272 -5.15 18.52 6.07
C THR A 272 -6.59 18.11 5.80
N GLY A 273 -6.84 16.79 5.88
CA GLY A 273 -8.15 16.16 5.78
C GLY A 273 -8.14 14.80 6.50
N ALA A 274 -9.22 14.05 6.33
CA ALA A 274 -9.33 12.64 6.73
C ALA A 274 -9.69 11.80 5.48
N GLY A 275 -9.53 10.47 5.55
CA GLY A 275 -9.82 9.56 4.43
C GLY A 275 -8.62 9.29 3.53
N HIS A 276 -8.85 9.16 2.21
CA HIS A 276 -7.85 8.74 1.23
C HIS A 276 -7.51 9.84 0.21
N LEU A 277 -6.23 10.02 -0.09
CA LEU A 277 -5.74 11.04 -1.04
C LEU A 277 -5.05 10.39 -2.25
N THR A 278 -5.51 10.68 -3.48
CA THR A 278 -4.85 10.22 -4.71
C THR A 278 -4.18 11.38 -5.45
N VAL A 279 -2.85 11.39 -5.43
CA VAL A 279 -1.97 12.33 -6.14
C VAL A 279 -1.51 11.70 -7.45
N ALA A 280 -2.26 11.91 -8.53
CA ALA A 280 -1.92 11.38 -9.85
C ALA A 280 -2.08 12.45 -10.93
N ARG A 281 -1.04 12.67 -11.75
CA ARG A 281 -1.24 13.41 -13.01
C ARG A 281 -1.93 12.50 -14.01
N ARG A 282 -3.04 12.96 -14.60
CA ARG A 282 -3.82 12.25 -15.64
C ARG A 282 -3.04 11.96 -16.93
N THR A 283 -1.85 12.54 -17.09
CA THR A 283 -0.99 12.34 -18.25
C THR A 283 -0.24 11.02 -18.17
N VAL A 284 -0.43 10.18 -19.20
CA VAL A 284 0.43 9.02 -19.48
C VAL A 284 1.88 9.48 -19.65
N GLY A 285 2.81 8.82 -18.97
CA GLY A 285 4.25 9.08 -19.10
C GLY A 285 4.98 9.30 -17.77
N ASN A 286 6.09 10.02 -17.84
CA ASN A 286 7.00 10.24 -16.72
C ASN A 286 6.49 11.36 -15.79
N GLN A 287 6.45 11.09 -14.49
CA GLN A 287 6.15 12.05 -13.43
C GLN A 287 7.39 12.23 -12.55
N THR A 288 7.78 13.48 -12.29
CA THR A 288 8.88 13.82 -11.38
C THR A 288 8.32 14.69 -10.25
N PHE A 289 8.60 14.30 -9.02
CA PHE A 289 8.31 15.03 -7.80
C PHE A 289 9.64 15.29 -7.08
N LYS A 290 9.76 16.43 -6.42
CA LYS A 290 10.75 16.68 -5.37
C LYS A 290 10.15 16.34 -4.00
N PRO A 291 10.96 16.07 -2.96
CA PRO A 291 10.48 15.99 -1.57
C PRO A 291 9.60 17.18 -1.17
N ALA A 292 9.98 18.40 -1.55
CA ALA A 292 9.18 19.61 -1.33
C ALA A 292 7.78 19.58 -2.00
N ASP A 293 7.60 18.83 -3.10
CA ASP A 293 6.32 18.65 -3.81
C ASP A 293 5.41 17.61 -3.13
N LEU A 294 5.81 17.06 -1.97
CA LEU A 294 5.04 16.08 -1.19
C LEU A 294 5.07 16.36 0.33
N ASN A 295 6.08 17.09 0.83
CA ASN A 295 6.25 17.46 2.24
C ASN A 295 5.14 18.36 2.84
N PHE A 296 4.12 18.77 2.05
CA PHE A 296 2.92 19.44 2.57
C PHE A 296 1.86 18.48 3.11
N ILE A 297 1.97 17.16 2.85
CA ILE A 297 1.00 16.18 3.30
C ILE A 297 1.27 15.86 4.77
N ARG A 298 0.43 16.39 5.66
CA ARG A 298 0.56 16.21 7.11
C ARG A 298 -0.28 15.04 7.64
N PRO A 299 0.02 14.55 8.86
CA PRO A 299 -0.80 13.53 9.51
C PRO A 299 -2.28 13.92 9.55
N GLY A 300 -3.15 13.03 9.07
CA GLY A 300 -4.60 13.24 8.99
C GLY A 300 -5.30 12.30 8.02
N PHE A 301 -4.72 12.08 6.84
CA PHE A 301 -5.16 11.04 5.92
C PHE A 301 -4.88 9.65 6.50
N GLN A 302 -5.72 8.67 6.17
CA GLN A 302 -5.49 7.26 6.50
C GLN A 302 -4.47 6.66 5.53
N SER A 303 -4.65 6.91 4.23
CA SER A 303 -3.63 6.58 3.23
C SER A 303 -3.55 7.56 2.06
N ILE A 304 -2.41 7.52 1.37
CA ILE A 304 -2.06 8.37 0.23
C ILE A 304 -1.59 7.47 -0.92
N THR A 305 -2.16 7.63 -2.11
CA THR A 305 -1.68 7.02 -3.35
C THR A 305 -0.98 8.06 -4.21
N VAL A 306 0.26 7.82 -4.63
CA VAL A 306 1.03 8.71 -5.52
C VAL A 306 1.35 8.01 -6.83
N GLY A 307 0.86 8.55 -7.94
CA GLY A 307 0.93 7.94 -9.27
C GLY A 307 -0.28 7.05 -9.60
N SER A 308 -0.16 6.22 -10.63
CA SER A 308 -1.24 5.36 -11.16
C SER A 308 -0.66 4.22 -12.01
N GLU A 309 -1.49 3.23 -12.38
CA GLU A 309 -1.08 2.19 -13.36
C GLU A 309 -0.71 2.76 -14.74
N LEU A 310 -1.12 4.00 -15.07
CA LEU A 310 -0.77 4.70 -16.31
C LEU A 310 0.56 5.48 -16.22
N THR A 311 1.17 5.54 -15.03
CA THR A 311 2.42 6.26 -14.79
C THR A 311 3.60 5.37 -15.20
N GLN A 312 4.17 5.61 -16.38
CA GLN A 312 5.30 4.83 -16.91
C GLN A 312 6.57 4.95 -16.05
N ARG A 313 6.79 6.14 -15.47
CA ARG A 313 7.92 6.35 -14.58
C ARG A 313 7.59 7.39 -13.52
N LEU A 314 7.85 7.05 -12.26
CA LEU A 314 7.85 7.99 -11.15
C LEU A 314 9.29 8.27 -10.74
N VAL A 315 9.65 9.55 -10.57
CA VAL A 315 10.96 9.98 -10.08
C VAL A 315 10.76 10.86 -8.85
N ILE A 316 11.27 10.43 -7.70
CA ILE A 316 11.44 11.27 -6.52
C ILE A 316 12.87 11.79 -6.55
N ALA A 317 13.04 13.03 -6.98
CA ALA A 317 14.34 13.64 -7.26
C ALA A 317 14.91 14.35 -6.02
N ASP A 318 16.20 14.13 -5.77
CA ASP A 318 17.04 14.76 -4.73
C ASP A 318 16.80 16.27 -4.60
N ASP A 319 16.53 16.71 -3.36
CA ASP A 319 16.48 18.13 -3.03
C ASP A 319 17.91 18.70 -2.91
N ARG A 320 18.46 19.07 -4.07
CA ARG A 320 19.85 19.57 -4.27
C ARG A 320 20.27 20.77 -3.40
N ASP A 321 19.36 21.33 -2.59
CA ASP A 321 19.61 22.46 -1.70
C ASP A 321 20.41 22.07 -0.43
N ASN A 322 20.94 20.84 -0.37
CA ASN A 322 22.09 20.43 0.46
C ASN A 322 21.84 20.44 1.99
N ASN A 323 20.57 20.46 2.42
CA ASN A 323 20.21 20.43 3.83
C ASN A 323 19.77 19.00 4.26
N PRO A 324 20.60 18.27 5.02
CA PRO A 324 20.30 16.86 5.38
C PRO A 324 19.05 16.69 6.24
N ASP A 325 18.61 17.75 6.93
CA ASP A 325 17.42 17.73 7.80
C ASP A 325 16.12 18.18 7.09
N THR A 326 16.16 18.64 5.82
CA THR A 326 14.95 19.01 5.06
C THR A 326 14.81 18.36 3.69
N GLY A 327 15.85 17.71 3.16
CA GLY A 327 15.75 16.97 1.89
C GLY A 327 14.91 15.69 1.96
N SER A 328 14.79 15.07 3.14
CA SER A 328 13.98 13.85 3.28
C SER A 328 12.50 14.09 2.92
N LEU A 329 11.88 13.09 2.32
CA LEU A 329 10.44 13.04 2.11
C LEU A 329 9.75 12.57 3.40
N HIS A 330 9.04 13.47 4.07
CA HIS A 330 8.30 13.18 5.30
C HIS A 330 6.88 12.69 4.99
N LEU A 331 6.57 11.48 5.44
CA LEU A 331 5.26 10.84 5.30
C LEU A 331 4.68 10.53 6.70
N GLY A 332 3.38 10.71 6.84
CA GLY A 332 2.65 10.62 8.12
C GLY A 332 1.26 9.98 7.98
N ALA A 333 1.15 9.03 7.05
CA ALA A 333 0.00 8.18 6.75
C ALA A 333 0.52 6.97 5.95
N ASP A 334 -0.29 5.93 5.73
CA ASP A 334 0.13 4.80 4.90
C ASP A 334 0.26 5.25 3.42
N VAL A 335 1.40 5.04 2.77
CA VAL A 335 1.66 5.56 1.43
C VAL A 335 1.89 4.47 0.40
N GLN A 336 1.12 4.52 -0.69
CA GLN A 336 1.31 3.67 -1.85
C GLN A 336 1.80 4.49 -3.05
N PHE A 337 3.00 4.22 -3.52
CA PHE A 337 3.46 4.68 -4.82
C PHE A 337 3.00 3.70 -5.92
N VAL A 338 2.56 4.20 -7.08
CA VAL A 338 2.13 3.37 -8.22
C VAL A 338 2.72 3.91 -9.53
N ALA A 339 3.56 3.11 -10.19
CA ALA A 339 4.15 3.40 -11.50
C ALA A 339 4.84 2.15 -12.08
N GLU A 340 4.94 2.01 -13.40
CA GLU A 340 5.67 0.90 -14.05
C GLU A 340 7.16 0.87 -13.65
N SER A 341 7.79 2.04 -13.52
CA SER A 341 9.16 2.20 -13.03
C SER A 341 9.25 3.32 -11.98
N MET A 342 10.07 3.12 -10.95
CA MET A 342 10.29 4.09 -9.87
C MET A 342 11.78 4.35 -9.70
N VAL A 343 12.13 5.62 -9.49
CA VAL A 343 13.49 6.05 -9.19
C VAL A 343 13.46 7.01 -8.03
N ILE A 344 14.17 6.67 -6.95
CA ILE A 344 14.21 7.44 -5.71
C ILE A 344 15.66 7.86 -5.44
N PHE A 345 15.87 9.17 -5.39
CA PHE A 345 17.19 9.78 -5.17
C PHE A 345 17.37 10.33 -3.75
N ASP A 346 16.32 10.33 -2.91
CA ASP A 346 16.31 10.95 -1.58
C ASP A 346 15.73 10.01 -0.51
N ASN A 347 16.02 10.28 0.77
CA ASN A 347 15.51 9.48 1.87
C ASN A 347 14.00 9.70 2.08
N ILE A 348 13.29 8.67 2.56
CA ILE A 348 11.87 8.71 2.90
C ILE A 348 11.74 8.50 4.41
N LEU A 349 11.40 9.54 5.16
CA LEU A 349 11.04 9.41 6.57
C LEU A 349 9.54 9.16 6.68
N GLN A 350 9.17 7.88 6.82
CA GLN A 350 7.81 7.44 7.11
C GLN A 350 7.68 7.27 8.63
N THR A 351 6.55 7.62 9.24
CA THR A 351 6.42 7.63 10.72
C THR A 351 5.47 6.56 11.22
N ASP A 352 5.99 5.36 11.54
CA ASP A 352 5.26 4.18 12.02
C ASP A 352 4.15 3.64 11.07
N HIS A 353 4.09 4.18 9.85
CA HIS A 353 3.11 3.85 8.81
C HIS A 353 3.67 2.90 7.74
N GLU A 354 2.78 2.26 6.98
CA GLU A 354 3.15 1.38 5.86
C GLU A 354 3.64 2.19 4.64
N LEU A 355 4.54 1.60 3.86
CA LEU A 355 5.06 2.16 2.63
C LEU A 355 5.08 1.09 1.54
N VAL A 356 4.19 1.22 0.55
CA VAL A 356 3.98 0.24 -0.52
C VAL A 356 4.48 0.81 -1.85
N PHE A 357 5.33 0.07 -2.56
CA PHE A 357 5.77 0.37 -3.92
C PHE A 357 5.11 -0.61 -4.89
N ASN A 358 4.11 -0.15 -5.65
CA ASN A 358 3.50 -0.90 -6.74
C ASN A 358 4.23 -0.58 -8.06
N THR A 359 5.19 -1.43 -8.45
CA THR A 359 6.11 -1.17 -9.59
C THR A 359 6.74 -2.43 -10.17
N ASN A 360 7.17 -2.37 -11.43
CA ASN A 360 7.92 -3.44 -12.10
C ASN A 360 9.44 -3.19 -12.00
N SER A 361 9.85 -1.98 -11.67
CA SER A 361 11.25 -1.62 -11.47
C SER A 361 11.39 -0.53 -10.41
N PHE A 362 12.28 -0.73 -9.45
CA PHE A 362 12.62 0.25 -8.42
C PHE A 362 14.12 0.50 -8.45
N VAL A 363 14.53 1.76 -8.46
CA VAL A 363 15.94 2.17 -8.44
C VAL A 363 16.17 3.13 -7.28
N THR A 364 17.09 2.76 -6.39
CA THR A 364 17.63 3.63 -5.35
C THR A 364 19.12 3.92 -5.62
N PHE A 365 19.56 5.15 -5.35
CA PHE A 365 20.92 5.60 -5.65
C PHE A 365 21.80 5.65 -4.39
N MET A 366 22.90 4.90 -4.42
CA MET A 366 23.86 4.67 -3.33
C MET A 366 24.11 5.91 -2.44
N GLY A 367 23.71 5.82 -1.17
CA GLY A 367 23.96 6.83 -0.13
C GLY A 367 22.72 7.63 0.27
N ALA A 368 21.74 7.74 -0.64
CA ALA A 368 20.40 8.28 -0.40
C ALA A 368 19.34 7.19 -0.71
N GLY A 369 18.05 7.49 -0.59
CA GLY A 369 17.01 6.48 -0.79
C GLY A 369 16.76 5.55 0.40
N ARG A 370 17.23 5.93 1.61
CA ARG A 370 16.85 5.21 2.84
C ARG A 370 15.39 5.51 3.15
N VAL A 371 14.56 4.47 3.19
CA VAL A 371 13.38 4.53 4.06
C VAL A 371 13.88 4.63 5.51
N ILE A 372 13.18 5.38 6.35
CA ILE A 372 13.43 5.54 7.78
C ILE A 372 12.07 5.45 8.49
N ASN A 373 12.01 4.76 9.64
CA ASN A 373 10.84 4.65 10.54
C ASN A 373 9.49 4.13 9.97
N ALA A 374 9.42 3.62 8.74
CA ALA A 374 8.24 2.88 8.27
C ALA A 374 7.99 1.65 9.17
N SER A 375 6.73 1.31 9.45
CA SER A 375 6.41 0.04 10.12
C SER A 375 6.59 -1.15 9.17
N GLN A 376 6.21 -0.97 7.90
CA GLN A 376 6.43 -1.93 6.83
C GLN A 376 6.88 -1.22 5.55
N VAL A 377 7.83 -1.81 4.84
CA VAL A 377 8.15 -1.49 3.44
C VAL A 377 7.74 -2.68 2.60
N GLU A 378 6.81 -2.51 1.67
CA GLU A 378 6.32 -3.57 0.80
C GLU A 378 6.57 -3.27 -0.67
N PHE A 379 7.09 -4.25 -1.41
CA PHE A 379 7.13 -4.22 -2.87
C PHE A 379 6.06 -5.15 -3.44
N ARG A 380 5.19 -4.59 -4.29
CA ARG A 380 4.20 -5.31 -5.08
C ARG A 380 4.51 -5.09 -6.57
N PRO A 381 4.61 -6.14 -7.40
CA PRO A 381 4.69 -5.96 -8.83
C PRO A 381 3.36 -5.42 -9.39
N GLY A 382 3.41 -4.70 -10.51
CA GLY A 382 2.21 -4.33 -11.25
C GLY A 382 1.46 -5.56 -11.77
N SER A 383 0.16 -5.43 -12.01
CA SER A 383 -0.74 -6.53 -12.40
C SER A 383 -0.36 -7.26 -13.71
N SER A 384 0.51 -6.67 -14.53
CA SER A 384 1.04 -7.24 -15.77
C SER A 384 2.56 -7.46 -15.75
N ALA A 385 3.22 -7.38 -14.58
CA ALA A 385 4.66 -7.56 -14.49
C ALA A 385 5.04 -9.04 -14.68
N THR A 386 6.16 -9.30 -15.35
CA THR A 386 6.83 -10.61 -15.33
C THR A 386 8.12 -10.59 -14.50
N SER A 387 8.62 -9.40 -14.16
CA SER A 387 9.79 -9.21 -13.31
C SER A 387 9.66 -7.97 -12.42
N LEU A 388 10.34 -8.02 -11.26
CA LEU A 388 10.55 -6.89 -10.36
C LEU A 388 12.07 -6.72 -10.14
N ALA A 389 12.65 -5.67 -10.70
CA ALA A 389 14.05 -5.34 -10.46
C ALA A 389 14.17 -4.25 -9.39
N VAL A 390 14.79 -4.56 -8.24
CA VAL A 390 15.18 -3.57 -7.24
C VAL A 390 16.69 -3.33 -7.31
N ILE A 391 17.05 -2.13 -7.74
CA ILE A 391 18.43 -1.75 -8.06
C ILE A 391 18.97 -0.84 -6.95
N GLY A 392 20.08 -1.26 -6.33
CA GLY A 392 20.73 -0.57 -5.21
C GLY A 392 20.58 -1.29 -3.87
N ASP A 393 21.19 -0.75 -2.82
CA ASP A 393 21.12 -1.31 -1.46
C ASP A 393 19.80 -0.90 -0.79
N ILE A 394 19.05 -1.86 -0.23
CA ILE A 394 17.89 -1.60 0.62
C ILE A 394 18.30 -1.76 2.07
N GLY A 395 18.75 -0.66 2.69
CA GLY A 395 19.09 -0.60 4.11
C GLY A 395 18.49 0.63 4.77
N ASN A 396 17.90 0.44 5.96
CA ASN A 396 17.22 1.48 6.73
C ASN A 396 18.09 1.93 7.93
N GLY A 397 18.05 3.22 8.27
CA GLY A 397 18.62 3.70 9.53
C GLY A 397 17.58 3.78 10.65
N TRP A 398 17.69 2.88 11.65
CA TRP A 398 17.14 3.05 13.00
C TRP A 398 15.60 3.20 13.14
N GLY A 399 14.84 2.21 12.64
CA GLY A 399 13.44 1.97 13.01
C GLY A 399 13.06 0.49 12.85
N PRO A 400 12.08 -0.06 13.59
CA PRO A 400 11.74 -1.49 13.57
C PRO A 400 10.87 -1.90 12.36
N SER A 401 11.32 -1.60 11.14
CA SER A 401 10.58 -1.87 9.90
C SER A 401 10.58 -3.35 9.50
N ARG A 402 9.46 -3.91 9.04
CA ARG A 402 9.44 -5.16 8.26
C ARG A 402 9.67 -4.86 6.78
N LEU A 403 10.41 -5.71 6.07
CA LEU A 403 10.48 -5.71 4.60
C LEU A 403 9.63 -6.85 4.04
N VAL A 404 8.69 -6.53 3.15
CA VAL A 404 7.82 -7.49 2.47
C VAL A 404 8.01 -7.40 0.96
N VAL A 405 8.04 -8.54 0.29
CA VAL A 405 7.94 -8.65 -1.17
C VAL A 405 6.85 -9.67 -1.48
N ASN A 406 5.79 -9.24 -2.15
CA ASN A 406 4.64 -10.09 -2.45
C ASN A 406 4.47 -10.21 -3.96
N ALA A 407 5.22 -11.14 -4.56
CA ALA A 407 5.42 -11.24 -6.00
C ALA A 407 5.36 -12.71 -6.52
N PRO A 408 4.42 -13.58 -6.08
CA PRO A 408 4.51 -15.05 -6.23
C PRO A 408 4.65 -15.57 -7.68
N ASP A 409 4.16 -14.83 -8.67
CA ASP A 409 4.22 -15.18 -10.09
C ASP A 409 5.26 -14.36 -10.89
N VAL A 410 6.17 -13.66 -10.19
CA VAL A 410 7.07 -12.64 -10.76
C VAL A 410 8.52 -12.86 -10.32
N ASP A 411 9.46 -12.75 -11.27
CA ASP A 411 10.89 -12.91 -11.02
C ASP A 411 11.47 -11.66 -10.36
N VAL A 412 11.93 -11.76 -9.11
CA VAL A 412 12.44 -10.62 -8.34
C VAL A 412 13.97 -10.62 -8.30
N THR A 413 14.61 -9.49 -8.57
CA THR A 413 16.08 -9.33 -8.50
C THR A 413 16.48 -8.15 -7.64
N PHE A 414 17.33 -8.37 -6.64
CA PHE A 414 17.95 -7.36 -5.78
C PHE A 414 19.42 -7.17 -6.15
N THR A 415 19.78 -6.06 -6.81
CA THR A 415 21.16 -5.86 -7.30
C THR A 415 22.15 -5.33 -6.27
N GLY A 416 21.71 -5.12 -5.03
CA GLY A 416 22.51 -4.64 -3.91
C GLY A 416 22.21 -5.40 -2.62
N GLY A 417 22.78 -4.92 -1.51
CA GLY A 417 22.55 -5.52 -0.19
C GLY A 417 21.12 -5.33 0.30
N VAL A 418 20.56 -6.37 0.91
CA VAL A 418 19.21 -6.33 1.47
C VAL A 418 19.29 -6.42 2.98
N GLY A 419 19.05 -5.30 3.65
CA GLY A 419 18.87 -5.23 5.08
C GLY A 419 20.14 -5.09 5.92
N SER A 420 19.90 -5.04 7.23
CA SER A 420 20.80 -4.80 8.39
C SER A 420 20.01 -4.23 9.57
N SER A 421 18.86 -3.60 9.28
CA SER A 421 18.02 -2.91 10.27
C SER A 421 16.53 -3.23 10.18
N PHE A 422 16.11 -4.13 9.29
CA PHE A 422 14.72 -4.59 9.26
C PHE A 422 14.47 -5.55 10.42
N SER A 423 13.35 -5.40 11.12
CA SER A 423 12.92 -6.31 12.21
C SER A 423 12.62 -7.71 11.69
N SER A 424 12.15 -7.84 10.45
CA SER A 424 12.04 -9.11 9.72
C SER A 424 12.04 -8.86 8.21
N ILE A 425 12.39 -9.88 7.43
CA ILE A 425 12.33 -9.90 5.96
C ILE A 425 11.43 -11.06 5.54
N ASP A 426 10.46 -10.80 4.67
CA ASP A 426 9.54 -11.81 4.13
C ASP A 426 9.39 -11.60 2.62
N MET A 427 9.90 -12.52 1.81
CA MET A 427 9.95 -12.38 0.36
C MET A 427 9.34 -13.58 -0.34
N VAL A 428 8.33 -13.33 -1.18
CA VAL A 428 7.67 -14.31 -2.04
C VAL A 428 7.85 -13.90 -3.50
N GLY A 429 8.39 -14.80 -4.32
CA GLY A 429 8.64 -14.60 -5.76
C GLY A 429 8.35 -15.86 -6.58
N SER A 430 8.22 -15.77 -7.91
CA SER A 430 8.37 -16.98 -8.75
C SER A 430 9.81 -17.46 -8.71
N SER A 431 10.73 -16.50 -8.66
CA SER A 431 12.15 -16.67 -8.39
C SER A 431 12.71 -15.43 -7.66
N LEU A 432 13.77 -15.61 -6.87
CA LEU A 432 14.43 -14.53 -6.12
C LEU A 432 15.93 -14.52 -6.42
N ALA A 433 16.48 -13.41 -6.92
CA ALA A 433 17.89 -13.30 -7.28
C ALA A 433 18.62 -12.22 -6.46
N PHE A 434 19.73 -12.61 -5.83
CA PHE A 434 20.63 -11.75 -5.06
C PHE A 434 22.06 -11.82 -5.67
N PRO A 435 22.30 -11.24 -6.86
CA PRO A 435 23.57 -11.35 -7.59
C PRO A 435 24.75 -10.58 -6.98
N ALA A 436 24.52 -9.60 -6.10
CA ALA A 436 25.59 -8.88 -5.41
C ALA A 436 26.08 -9.70 -4.21
N ALA A 437 27.41 -9.78 -4.00
CA ALA A 437 28.08 -10.54 -2.92
C ALA A 437 27.76 -10.12 -1.47
N SER A 438 26.77 -9.24 -1.31
CA SER A 438 26.17 -8.75 -0.08
C SER A 438 25.17 -9.75 0.48
N ALA A 439 25.05 -9.82 1.81
CA ALA A 439 24.07 -10.69 2.45
C ALA A 439 22.65 -10.09 2.46
N VAL A 440 21.66 -10.99 2.59
CA VAL A 440 20.32 -10.66 3.11
C VAL A 440 20.41 -10.66 4.64
N VAL A 441 20.03 -9.58 5.31
CA VAL A 441 20.26 -9.38 6.76
C VAL A 441 19.02 -8.79 7.45
N ALA A 442 18.42 -9.52 8.38
CA ALA A 442 17.39 -9.01 9.28
C ALA A 442 17.83 -9.04 10.74
N GLN A 443 17.21 -8.18 11.56
CA GLN A 443 17.36 -8.23 13.02
C GLN A 443 16.59 -9.40 13.63
N GLY A 444 15.43 -9.76 13.09
CA GLY A 444 14.66 -10.95 13.44
C GLY A 444 14.56 -11.89 12.23
N ASP A 445 13.38 -12.48 12.00
CA ASP A 445 13.21 -13.58 11.05
C ASP A 445 13.51 -13.19 9.59
N VAL A 446 14.08 -14.13 8.83
CA VAL A 446 14.24 -14.03 7.37
C VAL A 446 13.50 -15.19 6.71
N ARG A 447 12.48 -14.87 5.91
CA ARG A 447 11.73 -15.82 5.09
C ARG A 447 11.92 -15.52 3.61
N LEU A 448 12.41 -16.50 2.85
CA LEU A 448 12.56 -16.43 1.39
C LEU A 448 11.79 -17.60 0.77
N GLN A 449 10.82 -17.31 -0.11
CA GLN A 449 9.95 -18.32 -0.72
C GLN A 449 9.84 -18.12 -2.23
N ALA A 450 10.32 -19.08 -3.02
CA ALA A 450 10.18 -19.10 -4.47
C ALA A 450 10.42 -20.49 -5.06
N ASN A 451 10.30 -20.66 -6.39
CA ASN A 451 10.71 -21.92 -7.02
C ASN A 451 12.24 -22.05 -7.05
N VAL A 452 12.93 -20.94 -7.35
CA VAL A 452 14.40 -20.86 -7.43
C VAL A 452 14.90 -19.60 -6.74
N ILE A 453 15.95 -19.74 -5.93
CA ILE A 453 16.55 -18.65 -5.15
C ILE A 453 18.05 -18.58 -5.48
N TRP A 454 18.49 -17.59 -6.26
CA TRP A 454 19.92 -17.40 -6.57
C TRP A 454 20.60 -16.54 -5.51
N LEU A 455 21.63 -17.08 -4.87
CA LEU A 455 22.40 -16.40 -3.83
C LEU A 455 23.86 -16.18 -4.25
N ASN A 456 24.34 -14.95 -4.10
CA ASN A 456 25.76 -14.62 -4.08
C ASN A 456 26.07 -13.98 -2.72
N GLY A 457 26.53 -14.74 -1.74
CA GLY A 457 26.69 -14.26 -0.37
C GLY A 457 25.71 -14.90 0.61
N GLY A 458 25.53 -14.25 1.76
CA GLY A 458 24.90 -14.87 2.93
C GLY A 458 23.42 -14.54 3.16
N VAL A 459 22.81 -15.29 4.08
CA VAL A 459 21.53 -14.95 4.71
C VAL A 459 21.74 -14.97 6.22
N PHE A 460 21.49 -13.83 6.87
CA PHE A 460 21.79 -13.59 8.28
C PHE A 460 20.53 -13.12 9.02
N SER A 461 20.28 -13.72 10.19
CA SER A 461 19.39 -13.15 11.20
C SER A 461 20.21 -12.75 12.43
N GLU A 462 19.81 -11.70 13.14
CA GLU A 462 20.44 -11.31 14.41
C GLU A 462 19.78 -11.92 15.66
N HIS A 463 18.45 -12.12 15.63
CA HIS A 463 17.60 -12.53 16.78
C HIS A 463 16.37 -13.39 16.36
N GLY A 464 16.36 -13.99 15.18
CA GLY A 464 15.25 -14.77 14.64
C GLY A 464 15.68 -15.98 13.82
N ASP A 465 14.70 -16.64 13.21
CA ASP A 465 14.90 -17.83 12.37
C ASP A 465 15.24 -17.45 10.91
N ILE A 466 15.74 -18.43 10.16
CA ILE A 466 15.97 -18.30 8.71
C ILE A 466 15.24 -19.45 8.01
N ASP A 467 14.18 -19.13 7.27
CA ASP A 467 13.39 -20.06 6.46
C ASP A 467 13.59 -19.78 4.97
N ILE A 468 14.08 -20.77 4.24
CA ILE A 468 14.26 -20.72 2.79
C ILE A 468 13.47 -21.87 2.18
N SER A 469 12.46 -21.56 1.35
CA SER A 469 11.62 -22.54 0.66
C SER A 469 11.75 -22.33 -0.85
N GLY A 470 12.34 -23.31 -1.54
CA GLY A 470 12.74 -23.23 -2.95
C GLY A 470 14.11 -23.83 -3.22
N ASP A 471 14.39 -24.19 -4.48
CA ASP A 471 15.71 -24.65 -4.89
C ASP A 471 16.72 -23.50 -4.83
N VAL A 472 17.78 -23.67 -4.04
CA VAL A 472 18.84 -22.66 -3.85
C VAL A 472 19.95 -22.88 -4.88
N GLN A 473 20.22 -21.84 -5.67
CA GLN A 473 21.26 -21.82 -6.70
C GLN A 473 22.38 -20.87 -6.28
N LEU A 474 23.55 -21.41 -5.93
CA LEU A 474 24.67 -20.55 -5.58
C LEU A 474 25.35 -20.00 -6.84
N THR A 475 25.61 -18.70 -6.82
CA THR A 475 26.42 -17.95 -7.81
C THR A 475 27.67 -17.33 -7.16
N GLY A 476 27.84 -17.55 -5.85
CA GLY A 476 29.01 -17.25 -5.06
C GLY A 476 28.95 -17.99 -3.72
N ASN A 477 29.93 -17.78 -2.84
CA ASN A 477 29.97 -18.45 -1.54
C ASN A 477 28.82 -18.01 -0.63
N ALA A 478 28.08 -18.98 -0.08
CA ALA A 478 27.02 -18.74 0.89
C ALA A 478 27.49 -18.86 2.34
N LEU A 479 27.04 -17.92 3.17
CA LEU A 479 27.15 -17.98 4.62
C LEU A 479 25.76 -17.81 5.25
N PHE A 480 25.26 -18.84 5.90
CA PHE A 480 24.06 -18.76 6.74
C PHE A 480 24.49 -18.46 8.17
N LYS A 481 23.91 -17.42 8.77
CA LYS A 481 24.27 -16.96 10.12
C LYS A 481 23.01 -16.86 10.98
N VAL A 482 22.83 -17.83 11.87
CA VAL A 482 21.65 -18.00 12.73
C VAL A 482 22.00 -17.72 14.21
N PRO A 483 21.16 -17.04 14.99
CA PRO A 483 21.41 -16.81 16.40
C PRO A 483 21.29 -18.09 17.25
N GLY A 484 21.70 -18.00 18.52
CA GLY A 484 21.52 -19.09 19.47
C GLY A 484 20.08 -19.22 19.93
N GLY A 485 19.54 -20.44 19.97
CA GLY A 485 18.13 -20.72 20.27
C GLY A 485 17.17 -20.57 19.09
N HIS A 486 17.71 -20.55 17.86
CA HIS A 486 16.97 -20.32 16.61
C HIS A 486 17.32 -21.35 15.54
N HIS A 487 16.53 -21.39 14.46
CA HIS A 487 16.61 -22.36 13.38
C HIS A 487 17.14 -21.77 12.06
N LEU A 488 17.84 -22.61 11.30
CA LEU A 488 17.97 -22.48 9.85
C LEU A 488 17.19 -23.65 9.22
N SER A 489 16.29 -23.34 8.29
CA SER A 489 15.57 -24.29 7.45
C SER A 489 15.81 -23.98 5.97
N VAL A 490 16.24 -24.97 5.20
CA VAL A 490 16.37 -24.89 3.74
C VAL A 490 15.61 -26.03 3.09
N ASP A 491 14.40 -25.71 2.63
CA ASP A 491 13.45 -26.63 2.01
C ASP A 491 13.54 -26.56 0.49
N GLY A 492 14.44 -27.37 -0.08
CA GLY A 492 14.75 -27.42 -1.50
C GLY A 492 16.15 -27.98 -1.77
N THR A 493 16.49 -28.19 -3.04
CA THR A 493 17.84 -28.60 -3.46
C THR A 493 18.80 -27.43 -3.36
N VAL A 494 19.99 -27.64 -2.78
CA VAL A 494 21.07 -26.65 -2.80
C VAL A 494 22.09 -27.01 -3.87
N ALA A 495 21.98 -26.39 -5.05
CA ALA A 495 22.96 -26.48 -6.11
C ALA A 495 24.09 -25.48 -5.85
N ALA A 496 25.21 -25.97 -5.31
CA ALA A 496 26.27 -25.10 -4.79
C ALA A 496 27.30 -24.67 -5.87
N ASN A 497 27.32 -25.29 -7.05
CA ASN A 497 28.10 -24.85 -8.22
C ASN A 497 29.60 -24.58 -7.92
N GLU A 498 30.25 -25.48 -7.19
CA GLU A 498 31.61 -25.40 -6.64
C GLU A 498 31.84 -24.30 -5.58
N HIS A 499 30.82 -23.52 -5.22
CA HIS A 499 30.86 -22.56 -4.14
C HIS A 499 30.66 -23.19 -2.76
N ASN A 500 31.04 -22.44 -1.73
CA ASN A 500 30.97 -22.91 -0.34
C ASN A 500 29.58 -22.67 0.24
N VAL A 501 29.06 -23.66 0.95
CA VAL A 501 27.88 -23.57 1.82
C VAL A 501 28.37 -23.63 3.26
N ILE A 502 28.32 -22.51 3.96
CA ILE A 502 28.82 -22.38 5.34
C ILE A 502 27.66 -21.97 6.23
N THR A 503 27.33 -22.75 7.26
CA THR A 503 26.36 -22.38 8.29
C THR A 503 27.07 -22.19 9.62
N ARG A 504 26.78 -21.07 10.30
CA ARG A 504 27.33 -20.75 11.62
C ARG A 504 26.26 -20.22 12.55
N SER A 505 26.23 -20.77 13.77
CA SER A 505 25.55 -20.10 14.88
C SER A 505 26.46 -19.07 15.55
N PHE A 506 25.85 -18.03 16.11
CA PHE A 506 26.52 -17.04 16.97
C PHE A 506 25.67 -16.79 18.23
N ASN A 507 26.27 -16.20 19.26
CA ASN A 507 25.64 -15.93 20.57
C ASN A 507 25.05 -17.16 21.33
N GLY A 508 25.11 -18.36 20.77
CA GLY A 508 24.68 -19.61 21.41
C GLY A 508 24.80 -20.80 20.46
N ALA A 509 24.20 -21.94 20.83
CA ALA A 509 23.91 -23.04 19.91
C ALA A 509 22.65 -22.72 19.11
N ALA A 510 22.65 -22.94 17.80
CA ALA A 510 21.39 -23.01 17.04
C ALA A 510 20.54 -24.17 17.57
N GLU A 511 19.22 -24.05 17.56
CA GLU A 511 18.33 -25.15 17.93
C GLU A 511 18.29 -26.21 16.83
N GLY A 512 18.11 -25.78 15.57
CA GLY A 512 18.18 -26.66 14.41
C GLY A 512 18.92 -26.04 13.22
N ILE A 513 19.64 -26.88 12.48
CA ILE A 513 20.17 -26.57 11.15
C ILE A 513 19.66 -27.69 10.23
N LEU A 514 18.66 -27.37 9.41
CA LEU A 514 17.84 -28.34 8.71
C LEU A 514 17.93 -28.08 7.20
N PHE A 515 18.34 -29.10 6.45
CA PHE A 515 18.25 -29.12 4.99
C PHE A 515 17.28 -30.25 4.61
N SER A 516 16.22 -29.94 3.84
CA SER A 516 15.25 -30.96 3.40
C SER A 516 15.67 -31.61 2.07
N GLY A 517 16.30 -30.86 1.18
CA GLY A 517 16.74 -31.31 -0.15
C GLY A 517 18.26 -31.43 -0.30
N PRO A 518 18.73 -32.19 -1.30
CA PRO A 518 20.14 -32.54 -1.44
C PRO A 518 21.04 -31.32 -1.68
N VAL A 519 22.24 -31.36 -1.11
CA VAL A 519 23.29 -30.37 -1.39
C VAL A 519 24.23 -30.96 -2.42
N THR A 520 24.43 -30.28 -3.55
CA THR A 520 25.13 -30.85 -4.72
C THR A 520 26.28 -29.98 -5.19
N ASN A 521 27.39 -30.62 -5.59
CA ASN A 521 28.60 -29.98 -6.10
C ASN A 521 29.10 -28.78 -5.26
N ALA A 522 29.17 -28.91 -3.93
CA ALA A 522 29.71 -27.84 -3.09
C ALA A 522 31.26 -27.81 -3.12
N GLY A 523 31.83 -26.63 -2.91
CA GLY A 523 33.24 -26.48 -2.55
C GLY A 523 33.47 -27.05 -1.15
N TYR A 524 32.95 -26.35 -0.14
CA TYR A 524 32.84 -26.86 1.23
C TYR A 524 31.38 -26.87 1.66
N PHE A 525 30.91 -27.95 2.28
CA PHE A 525 29.69 -27.96 3.09
C PHE A 525 30.08 -27.99 4.56
N TYR A 526 29.87 -26.88 5.27
CA TYR A 526 30.41 -26.66 6.61
C TYR A 526 29.34 -26.18 7.58
N VAL A 527 28.95 -27.02 8.53
CA VAL A 527 28.01 -26.69 9.60
C VAL A 527 28.76 -26.69 10.94
N ASP A 528 28.92 -25.50 11.53
CA ASP A 528 29.65 -25.29 12.79
C ASP A 528 29.09 -24.07 13.52
N SER A 529 28.30 -24.33 14.55
CA SER A 529 28.06 -23.38 15.64
C SER A 529 29.38 -22.97 16.29
N ASN A 530 29.48 -21.72 16.76
CA ASN A 530 30.75 -21.12 17.23
C ASN A 530 31.49 -21.95 18.31
N ARG A 531 32.36 -22.87 17.87
CA ARG A 531 33.41 -23.72 18.50
C ARG A 531 33.27 -24.23 19.95
N ALA A 532 32.68 -23.46 20.85
CA ALA A 532 32.30 -23.83 22.21
C ALA A 532 30.86 -24.38 22.31
N ASN A 533 29.99 -24.02 21.36
CA ASN A 533 28.61 -24.49 21.28
C ASN A 533 28.44 -25.41 20.06
N LEU A 534 27.65 -26.48 20.20
CA LEU A 534 27.20 -27.36 19.12
C LEU A 534 25.71 -27.09 18.84
N ALA A 535 25.29 -26.97 17.57
CA ALA A 535 23.87 -26.88 17.21
C ALA A 535 23.12 -28.10 17.78
N ALA A 536 21.93 -27.93 18.34
CA ALA A 536 21.27 -29.05 19.04
C ALA A 536 20.92 -30.19 18.08
N ILE A 537 20.43 -29.85 16.88
CA ILE A 537 20.20 -30.76 15.75
C ILE A 537 20.86 -30.21 14.47
N VAL A 538 21.53 -31.08 13.73
CA VAL A 538 21.93 -30.87 12.32
C VAL A 538 21.28 -31.96 11.49
N SER A 539 20.26 -31.64 10.69
CA SER A 539 19.62 -32.58 9.77
C SER A 539 20.08 -32.32 8.35
N VAL A 540 20.59 -33.36 7.68
CA VAL A 540 20.99 -33.29 6.27
C VAL A 540 20.54 -34.53 5.47
N PRO A 541 20.16 -34.34 4.19
CA PRO A 541 19.91 -35.43 3.27
C PRO A 541 21.24 -35.79 2.57
N ALA A 542 21.21 -36.15 1.29
CA ALA A 542 22.45 -36.38 0.54
C ALA A 542 23.27 -35.08 0.36
N VAL A 543 24.58 -35.17 0.50
CA VAL A 543 25.54 -34.06 0.35
C VAL A 543 26.70 -34.50 -0.56
N ASP A 544 26.92 -33.77 -1.64
CA ASP A 544 28.10 -33.87 -2.52
C ASP A 544 28.94 -32.58 -2.45
N ALA A 545 30.19 -32.70 -1.99
CA ALA A 545 31.09 -31.55 -1.78
C ALA A 545 32.56 -31.88 -2.03
N ALA A 546 33.46 -30.88 -2.08
CA ALA A 546 34.90 -31.15 -2.00
C ALA A 546 35.34 -31.49 -0.56
N ALA A 547 34.64 -30.96 0.45
CA ALA A 547 34.76 -31.37 1.85
C ALA A 547 33.45 -31.15 2.62
N ILE A 548 33.13 -32.07 3.54
CA ILE A 548 31.93 -32.08 4.39
C ILE A 548 32.37 -32.02 5.85
N ILE A 549 31.86 -31.05 6.61
CA ILE A 549 32.04 -30.95 8.06
C ILE A 549 30.69 -30.65 8.71
N LEU A 550 30.17 -31.59 9.52
CA LEU A 550 28.92 -31.49 10.26
C LEU A 550 29.22 -31.49 11.76
N ARG A 551 28.70 -30.51 12.51
CA ARG A 551 28.91 -30.38 13.95
C ARG A 551 27.63 -30.01 14.67
N GLY A 552 27.05 -30.98 15.36
CA GLY A 552 25.87 -30.83 16.18
C GLY A 552 26.00 -31.66 17.47
N SER A 553 25.04 -31.51 18.37
CA SER A 553 24.87 -32.41 19.51
C SER A 553 24.24 -33.71 19.03
N ASN A 554 23.24 -33.59 18.15
CA ASN A 554 22.72 -34.67 17.31
C ASN A 554 22.89 -34.30 15.83
N VAL A 555 23.23 -35.30 15.00
CA VAL A 555 23.33 -35.19 13.55
C VAL A 555 22.43 -36.26 12.93
N GLU A 556 21.43 -35.85 12.17
CA GLU A 556 20.49 -36.74 11.50
C GLU A 556 20.86 -36.84 10.02
N LEU A 557 21.07 -38.06 9.54
CA LEU A 557 21.47 -38.34 8.16
C LEU A 557 20.35 -39.09 7.42
N TYR A 558 19.87 -38.47 6.35
CA TYR A 558 18.81 -39.00 5.48
C TYR A 558 19.33 -39.43 4.09
N GLY A 559 20.65 -39.38 3.85
CA GLY A 559 21.25 -39.82 2.59
C GLY A 559 22.78 -39.82 2.59
N ASP A 560 23.35 -40.09 1.42
CA ASP A 560 24.79 -40.29 1.22
C ASP A 560 25.63 -39.01 1.43
N LEU A 561 26.82 -39.17 2.01
CA LEU A 561 27.83 -38.11 2.13
C LEU A 561 28.98 -38.40 1.16
N ILE A 562 29.03 -37.68 0.05
CA ILE A 562 30.05 -37.81 -0.99
C ILE A 562 31.00 -36.62 -0.89
N SER A 563 32.28 -36.90 -0.68
CA SER A 563 33.31 -35.88 -0.52
C SER A 563 34.50 -36.16 -1.43
N ARG A 564 35.07 -35.11 -2.03
CA ARG A 564 36.35 -35.22 -2.75
C ARG A 564 37.57 -35.21 -1.82
N SER A 565 37.40 -35.05 -0.50
CA SER A 565 38.52 -35.13 0.47
C SER A 565 38.11 -35.53 1.89
N LEU A 566 37.49 -34.62 2.65
CA LEU A 566 37.14 -34.78 4.06
C LEU A 566 35.65 -35.03 4.26
N ILE A 567 35.30 -36.00 5.10
CA ILE A 567 34.01 -36.12 5.78
C ILE A 567 34.32 -36.10 7.29
N GLN A 568 33.86 -35.08 8.00
CA GLN A 568 33.92 -35.02 9.46
C GLN A 568 32.51 -34.82 10.03
N VAL A 569 32.02 -35.78 10.80
CA VAL A 569 30.77 -35.69 11.57
C VAL A 569 31.13 -35.68 13.06
N VAL A 570 30.65 -34.67 13.79
CA VAL A 570 30.84 -34.54 15.23
C VAL A 570 29.47 -34.33 15.88
N GLY A 571 29.12 -35.21 16.81
CA GLY A 571 27.80 -35.32 17.42
C GLY A 571 27.31 -36.76 17.45
N ASN A 572 26.28 -37.04 18.26
CA ASN A 572 25.58 -38.33 18.16
C ASN A 572 24.89 -38.39 16.80
N THR A 573 25.11 -39.45 16.03
CA THR A 573 24.59 -39.59 14.66
C THR A 573 23.43 -40.57 14.62
N THR A 574 22.31 -40.18 14.02
CA THR A 574 21.15 -41.04 13.74
C THR A 574 21.01 -41.23 12.23
N LEU A 575 20.92 -42.48 11.77
CA LEU A 575 20.71 -42.82 10.36
C LEU A 575 19.22 -43.08 10.12
N HIS A 576 18.56 -42.26 9.31
CA HIS A 576 17.14 -42.44 8.98
C HIS A 576 16.95 -43.30 7.72
N HIS A 577 17.96 -43.33 6.85
CA HIS A 577 18.08 -44.24 5.71
C HIS A 577 19.42 -44.97 5.74
N ASP A 578 19.64 -45.86 4.78
CA ASP A 578 21.00 -46.35 4.49
C ASP A 578 21.88 -45.18 4.06
N VAL A 579 23.10 -45.12 4.57
CA VAL A 579 24.05 -44.03 4.31
C VAL A 579 25.39 -44.59 3.83
N ALA A 580 25.80 -44.19 2.64
CA ALA A 580 27.17 -44.32 2.16
C ALA A 580 27.95 -43.02 2.40
N MET A 581 29.11 -43.12 3.05
CA MET A 581 30.09 -42.06 3.16
C MET A 581 31.28 -42.39 2.27
N THR A 582 31.54 -41.58 1.25
CA THR A 582 32.60 -41.82 0.25
C THR A 582 33.55 -40.63 0.18
N SER A 583 34.86 -40.87 0.30
CA SER A 583 35.89 -39.84 0.14
C SER A 583 36.55 -39.87 -1.26
N GLY A 584 37.33 -38.85 -1.61
CA GLY A 584 38.08 -38.77 -2.88
C GLY A 584 39.08 -39.92 -3.07
N GLY A 585 39.47 -40.56 -1.97
CA GLY A 585 40.23 -41.79 -1.97
C GLY A 585 41.75 -41.59 -1.99
N GLU A 586 42.25 -40.37 -1.79
CA GLU A 586 43.67 -40.08 -1.68
C GLU A 586 44.22 -40.34 -0.26
N THR A 587 45.54 -40.50 -0.13
CA THR A 587 46.20 -40.77 1.16
C THR A 587 46.11 -39.65 2.22
N ARG A 588 45.63 -38.46 1.82
CA ARG A 588 45.42 -37.29 2.69
C ARG A 588 43.96 -37.12 3.12
N ASP A 589 43.05 -37.84 2.46
CA ASP A 589 41.62 -37.77 2.70
C ASP A 589 41.26 -38.47 4.01
N LEU A 590 40.02 -38.23 4.47
CA LEU A 590 39.60 -38.62 5.81
C LEU A 590 38.07 -38.79 5.88
N ILE A 591 37.63 -39.93 6.39
CA ILE A 591 36.27 -40.11 6.92
C ILE A 591 36.39 -40.19 8.44
N GLN A 592 35.67 -39.34 9.17
CA GLN A 592 35.73 -39.25 10.62
C GLN A 592 34.33 -39.04 11.22
N LEU A 593 33.90 -39.97 12.08
CA LEU A 593 32.72 -39.84 12.92
C LEU A 593 33.16 -39.80 14.39
N ILE A 594 32.71 -38.78 15.11
CA ILE A 594 32.98 -38.54 16.54
C ILE A 594 31.66 -38.37 17.28
N GLY A 595 31.25 -39.38 18.04
CA GLY A 595 29.97 -39.48 18.73
C GLY A 595 29.36 -40.87 18.54
N ASP A 596 28.28 -41.15 19.27
CA ASP A 596 27.60 -42.44 19.15
C ASP A 596 26.75 -42.48 17.87
N VAL A 597 26.85 -43.54 17.06
CA VAL A 597 26.13 -43.72 15.79
C VAL A 597 25.06 -44.79 15.95
N ASN A 598 23.80 -44.48 15.63
CA ASN A 598 22.69 -45.44 15.77
C ASN A 598 21.77 -45.42 14.55
N ALA A 599 21.02 -46.50 14.38
CA ALA A 599 19.89 -46.54 13.47
C ALA A 599 18.74 -45.64 13.99
N GLY A 600 17.88 -45.20 13.07
CA GLY A 600 16.63 -44.52 13.39
C GLY A 600 15.69 -45.40 14.19
N THR A 601 14.57 -44.86 14.67
CA THR A 601 13.62 -45.56 15.55
C THR A 601 13.03 -46.84 14.96
N GLU A 602 12.97 -46.95 13.63
CA GLU A 602 12.51 -48.15 12.92
C GLU A 602 13.54 -49.29 12.96
N GLY A 603 14.82 -48.97 13.16
CA GLY A 603 15.94 -49.89 13.02
C GLY A 603 16.21 -50.28 11.55
N GLY A 604 17.27 -51.06 11.34
CA GLY A 604 17.56 -51.67 10.05
C GLY A 604 18.39 -50.81 9.09
N GLN A 605 18.73 -49.57 9.42
CA GLN A 605 19.60 -48.75 8.56
C GLN A 605 21.04 -49.28 8.55
N SER A 606 21.67 -49.21 7.38
CA SER A 606 23.05 -49.62 7.12
C SER A 606 24.00 -48.41 6.98
N LEU A 607 25.25 -48.59 7.41
CA LEU A 607 26.34 -47.61 7.21
C LEU A 607 27.46 -48.21 6.37
N SER A 608 27.77 -47.58 5.24
CA SER A 608 28.96 -47.89 4.44
C SER A 608 29.93 -46.72 4.48
N MET A 609 31.21 -46.97 4.73
CA MET A 609 32.28 -45.97 4.64
C MET A 609 33.34 -46.46 3.65
N ASP A 610 33.43 -45.83 2.47
CA ASP A 610 34.48 -46.11 1.49
C ASP A 610 35.47 -44.96 1.38
N ALA A 611 36.65 -45.22 1.92
CA ALA A 611 37.76 -44.29 1.98
C ALA A 611 38.85 -44.61 0.94
N ASN A 612 38.82 -45.74 0.22
CA ASN A 612 39.91 -46.17 -0.65
C ASN A 612 41.32 -46.00 -0.01
N LEU A 613 42.22 -45.08 -0.42
CA LEU A 613 43.53 -44.89 0.23
C LEU A 613 43.49 -44.00 1.49
N ALA A 614 42.34 -43.41 1.80
CA ALA A 614 42.09 -42.48 2.91
C ALA A 614 41.94 -43.18 4.26
N ARG A 615 41.95 -42.41 5.36
CA ARG A 615 41.79 -42.98 6.72
C ARG A 615 40.34 -42.93 7.17
N VAL A 616 39.89 -43.94 7.91
CA VAL A 616 38.60 -43.95 8.63
C VAL A 616 38.82 -43.85 10.14
N TYR A 617 38.10 -42.94 10.80
CA TYR A 617 38.04 -42.81 12.25
C TYR A 617 36.60 -42.94 12.74
N LEU A 618 36.34 -43.88 13.64
CA LEU A 618 35.03 -44.12 14.25
C LEU A 618 35.19 -44.09 15.77
N ILE A 619 34.78 -42.99 16.39
CA ILE A 619 35.08 -42.68 17.80
C ILE A 619 33.77 -42.42 18.54
N GLY A 620 33.27 -43.46 19.21
CA GLY A 620 31.95 -43.48 19.84
C GLY A 620 31.35 -44.88 19.69
N ASN A 621 30.25 -45.18 20.37
CA ASN A 621 29.56 -46.46 20.22
C ASN A 621 28.81 -46.51 18.88
N VAL A 622 28.61 -47.71 18.32
CA VAL A 622 27.81 -47.92 17.12
C VAL A 622 26.74 -48.97 17.37
N GLY A 623 25.47 -48.62 17.11
CA GLY A 623 24.32 -49.51 17.19
C GLY A 623 23.91 -49.91 18.61
N MET A 624 24.42 -49.25 19.65
CA MET A 624 24.21 -49.66 21.04
C MET A 624 22.85 -49.22 21.62
N THR A 625 22.25 -48.14 21.09
CA THR A 625 20.88 -47.72 21.43
C THR A 625 19.90 -48.37 20.46
N THR A 626 20.14 -48.20 19.16
CA THR A 626 19.40 -48.88 18.08
C THR A 626 20.41 -49.51 17.11
N PRO A 627 20.48 -50.85 17.01
CA PRO A 627 21.41 -51.55 16.13
C PRO A 627 21.29 -51.15 14.66
N LEU A 628 22.42 -51.02 13.97
CA LEU A 628 22.47 -50.96 12.51
C LEU A 628 22.16 -52.34 11.91
N GLU A 629 21.68 -52.41 10.67
CA GLU A 629 21.62 -53.70 9.97
C GLU A 629 23.01 -54.16 9.56
N THR A 630 23.70 -53.33 8.79
CA THR A 630 25.08 -53.56 8.37
C THR A 630 26.02 -52.39 8.70
N LEU A 631 27.29 -52.71 8.88
CA LEU A 631 28.38 -51.73 8.94
C LEU A 631 29.53 -52.22 8.06
N THR A 632 29.80 -51.47 6.98
CA THR A 632 30.90 -51.73 6.05
C THR A 632 31.94 -50.62 6.14
N VAL A 633 33.21 -50.97 6.32
CA VAL A 633 34.33 -50.03 6.34
C VAL A 633 35.41 -50.48 5.35
N ARG A 634 35.69 -49.66 4.34
CA ARG A 634 36.68 -49.93 3.30
C ARG A 634 37.77 -48.85 3.28
N SER A 635 39.00 -49.25 3.55
CA SER A 635 40.18 -48.41 3.34
C SER A 635 41.45 -49.25 3.18
N LEU A 636 42.46 -48.69 2.52
CA LEU A 636 43.79 -49.28 2.35
C LEU A 636 44.82 -48.67 3.33
N SER A 637 44.39 -47.68 4.11
CA SER A 637 45.16 -46.95 5.11
C SER A 637 44.86 -47.42 6.53
N ASN A 638 45.55 -46.82 7.50
CA ASN A 638 45.31 -47.01 8.92
C ASN A 638 43.92 -46.46 9.31
N ASN A 639 43.04 -47.34 9.76
CA ASN A 639 41.75 -47.00 10.35
C ASN A 639 41.81 -47.07 11.88
N VAL A 640 41.06 -46.22 12.58
CA VAL A 640 40.97 -46.18 14.05
C VAL A 640 39.52 -46.31 14.47
N ILE A 641 39.18 -47.41 15.15
CA ILE A 641 37.83 -47.64 15.67
C ILE A 641 37.88 -47.82 17.18
N SER A 642 37.41 -46.81 17.91
CA SER A 642 37.33 -46.77 19.37
C SER A 642 35.87 -46.93 19.84
N ALA A 643 35.21 -47.96 19.32
CA ALA A 643 33.78 -48.20 19.43
C ALA A 643 33.46 -49.52 20.14
N ASN A 644 32.32 -49.58 20.84
CA ASN A 644 31.52 -50.82 20.84
C ASN A 644 30.72 -50.84 19.54
N ILE A 645 30.54 -52.00 18.92
CA ILE A 645 29.75 -52.13 17.67
C ILE A 645 28.69 -53.21 17.87
N GLN A 646 27.45 -52.89 17.52
CA GLN A 646 26.34 -53.83 17.45
C GLN A 646 25.63 -53.68 16.09
N VAL A 647 25.63 -54.76 15.30
CA VAL A 647 24.90 -54.85 14.02
C VAL A 647 24.05 -56.13 13.97
N THR A 648 22.86 -56.08 13.36
CA THR A 648 21.92 -57.21 13.34
C THR A 648 22.24 -58.25 12.27
N ASP A 649 22.88 -57.86 11.17
CA ASP A 649 23.30 -58.78 10.11
C ASP A 649 24.82 -58.81 9.97
N THR A 650 25.39 -57.93 9.14
CA THR A 650 26.75 -58.05 8.62
C THR A 650 27.67 -56.92 9.07
N PHE A 651 28.83 -57.28 9.62
CA PHE A 651 29.97 -56.38 9.81
C PHE A 651 31.08 -56.70 8.80
N GLU A 652 31.50 -55.75 7.97
CA GLU A 652 32.66 -55.90 7.08
C GLU A 652 33.72 -54.82 7.31
N TRP A 653 34.97 -55.23 7.49
CA TRP A 653 36.13 -54.34 7.54
C TRP A 653 37.16 -54.77 6.49
N PHE A 654 37.56 -53.86 5.62
CA PHE A 654 38.69 -53.98 4.71
C PHE A 654 39.75 -52.91 5.06
N SER A 655 40.98 -53.34 5.37
CA SER A 655 42.09 -52.49 5.80
C SER A 655 43.41 -52.88 5.12
N GLY A 656 44.00 -52.01 4.30
CA GLY A 656 45.27 -52.31 3.62
C GLY A 656 46.51 -52.29 4.54
N THR A 657 46.49 -51.43 5.56
CA THR A 657 47.47 -51.38 6.66
C THR A 657 46.70 -51.12 7.95
N CYS A 658 46.93 -51.86 9.04
CA CYS A 658 46.03 -51.77 10.20
C CYS A 658 46.66 -52.09 11.55
N GLN A 659 46.37 -51.24 12.54
CA GLN A 659 46.08 -51.72 13.89
C GLN A 659 44.60 -51.52 14.14
N LEU A 660 43.83 -52.62 14.14
CA LEU A 660 42.52 -52.61 14.79
C LEU A 660 42.76 -52.57 16.30
N ILE A 661 42.78 -51.36 16.85
CA ILE A 661 42.84 -51.10 18.29
C ILE A 661 41.40 -51.06 18.81
N VAL A 662 40.80 -52.22 19.09
CA VAL A 662 39.63 -52.26 19.98
C VAL A 662 40.17 -52.03 21.39
N PRO A 663 39.81 -50.94 22.09
CA PRO A 663 40.28 -50.72 23.46
C PRO A 663 39.86 -51.89 24.36
N GLN A 664 40.71 -52.30 25.30
CA GLN A 664 40.39 -53.41 26.21
C GLN A 664 39.04 -53.17 26.90
N GLY A 665 38.14 -54.16 26.79
CA GLY A 665 36.77 -54.07 27.31
C GLY A 665 35.70 -53.63 26.31
N ARG A 666 36.06 -53.25 25.07
CA ARG A 666 35.09 -53.00 23.99
C ARG A 666 34.76 -54.28 23.21
N THR A 667 33.54 -54.37 22.68
CA THR A 667 33.02 -55.56 21.99
C THR A 667 32.46 -55.20 20.62
N ILE A 668 32.74 -56.04 19.61
CA ILE A 668 32.06 -56.05 18.32
C ILE A 668 31.08 -57.23 18.33
N SER A 669 29.80 -56.98 18.06
CA SER A 669 28.74 -58.00 17.98
C SER A 669 28.05 -57.92 16.62
N ALA A 670 28.17 -58.98 15.82
CA ALA A 670 27.45 -59.14 14.56
C ALA A 670 26.49 -60.33 14.64
N GLY A 671 25.29 -60.18 14.06
CA GLY A 671 24.25 -61.21 14.10
C GLY A 671 24.58 -62.42 13.23
N SER A 672 24.67 -62.22 11.92
CA SER A 672 24.86 -63.32 10.96
C SER A 672 26.33 -63.51 10.57
N ARG A 673 27.09 -62.42 10.38
CA ARG A 673 28.43 -62.46 9.79
C ARG A 673 29.32 -61.31 10.23
N ALA A 674 30.57 -61.62 10.58
CA ALA A 674 31.65 -60.63 10.63
C ALA A 674 32.77 -61.04 9.66
N THR A 675 33.19 -60.12 8.80
CA THR A 675 34.29 -60.29 7.83
C THR A 675 35.39 -59.28 8.14
N LEU A 676 36.59 -59.77 8.48
CA LEU A 676 37.76 -58.93 8.74
C LEU A 676 38.84 -59.24 7.70
N THR A 677 39.08 -58.31 6.78
CA THR A 677 40.13 -58.40 5.77
C THR A 677 41.19 -57.34 6.05
N TYR A 678 42.40 -57.77 6.44
CA TYR A 678 43.50 -56.87 6.76
C TYR A 678 44.81 -57.27 6.09
N GLY A 679 45.63 -56.27 5.76
CA GLY A 679 46.99 -56.45 5.24
C GLY A 679 48.00 -56.77 6.35
N SER A 680 49.18 -56.12 6.32
CA SER A 680 50.20 -56.32 7.36
C SER A 680 49.83 -55.60 8.67
N GLY A 681 49.30 -56.36 9.62
CA GLY A 681 48.89 -55.88 10.94
C GLY A 681 48.09 -56.93 11.69
N GLY A 682 48.06 -56.87 13.02
CA GLY A 682 47.28 -57.80 13.86
C GLY A 682 46.03 -57.14 14.43
N VAL A 683 44.95 -57.91 14.56
CA VAL A 683 43.76 -57.49 15.31
C VAL A 683 44.06 -57.56 16.81
N LYS A 684 43.62 -56.54 17.56
CA LYS A 684 43.63 -56.56 19.03
C LYS A 684 42.24 -56.19 19.52
N GLY A 685 41.44 -57.19 19.89
CA GLY A 685 40.06 -56.98 20.32
C GLY A 685 39.30 -58.27 20.59
N ARG A 686 38.03 -58.13 20.98
CA ARG A 686 37.06 -59.22 21.16
C ARG A 686 35.93 -59.07 20.14
N VAL A 687 35.72 -60.11 19.33
CA VAL A 687 34.69 -60.15 18.28
C VAL A 687 33.73 -61.28 18.60
N LEU A 688 32.43 -60.97 18.62
CA LEU A 688 31.34 -61.92 18.80
C LEU A 688 30.53 -62.03 17.50
N VAL A 689 30.32 -63.26 17.02
CA VAL A 689 29.47 -63.55 15.85
C VAL A 689 28.41 -64.56 16.28
N GLY A 690 27.13 -64.21 16.12
CA GLY A 690 26.03 -65.04 16.62
C GLY A 690 26.11 -65.30 18.14
N GLY A 691 26.73 -64.40 18.91
CA GLY A 691 27.00 -64.55 20.34
C GLY A 691 28.21 -65.42 20.70
N VAL A 692 28.92 -65.99 19.73
CA VAL A 692 30.13 -66.80 19.95
C VAL A 692 31.38 -65.93 19.79
N GLU A 693 32.32 -66.02 20.75
CA GLU A 693 33.60 -65.33 20.66
C GLU A 693 34.51 -65.97 19.61
N VAL A 694 34.87 -65.19 18.60
CA VAL A 694 35.82 -65.56 17.55
C VAL A 694 37.18 -64.98 17.92
N SER A 695 38.17 -65.84 18.13
CA SER A 695 39.57 -65.40 18.22
C SER A 695 40.06 -64.97 16.84
N VAL A 696 40.61 -63.76 16.76
CA VAL A 696 41.13 -63.12 15.53
C VAL A 696 42.64 -62.87 15.67
#